data_AF-A0AB34Y4R5-F1
#
_entry.id   AF-A0AB34Y4R5-F1
#
_cell.length_a   1.000
_cell.length_b   1.000
_cell.length_c   1.000
_cell.angle_alpha   90.00
_cell.angle_beta   90.00
_cell.angle_gamma   90.00
#
_symmetry.space_group_name_H-M   'P 1'
#
loop_
_entity.id
_entity.type
_entity.pdbx_description
1 polymer ?
#
loop_
_entity_poly.entity_id
_entity_poly.type
_entity_poly.pdbx_seq_one_letter_code
_entity_poly.pdbx_strand_id
1 'polypeptide(L)'
;MTDQGHDKKDKPRLMRDAFLRLFSGDGALLRRLRLRTFLTVGFERLWPLVLPLILLAALFASISWFGLFGMMPRWLHIAALTIFALAGLVALYLPSRFRRPTEDDVTARIEAVNGLVHEPLAVQSGHMATGTHDPFSQALWREHQRRMAERLKNLQSGLPRPRLPERDPYGLRAAVALLFVTALAYTSSSGSGRIADAFHIRPGEGGAVARVDAWVTPPRYTGRAPVFLTVSADNARNADAITVPEGSVLSVRVIGGSSERLTATNAEGEQREVQPVAPKEEQTEAKGLRPVQTPEESAVEGSRNFRYDLREDETLTLSGTDARWKFAVTPDTPPTIRFTKEPGRALNGTLQLTYEIDDDYAPAKAFAEIVPLEIDEDEEAAPLYEAPELPLALPRRGVKEATTSKDLTEHPWAGQKVALTLVVTDAAGQVGRSETKVITLPERPFSNPLARAIAEQRRILALDANQRDHVLDMLSALMLRPEETIKNAAHYLGLVTIRTKLRLARSDDSLRDTADYMWQVALGIEDGNLSAAEKRLRQAQEALKNALQNGASQEEIEKLTADLRKAMQDFLREFAQRQQQNPNARQSAPDPNARMLTEKDLQRMMDQIENLARQGSRDQAEQLLSQLQDLMNNLQMGQAQPGQQGQGQQGQQGQMQQQMNKLGDLMRRQQQMMNETFNLDQQQQRQFDSNPGAGEEGEGEDMEGLFPGDDGSKGGGSQQGGQTDEKTAEAMRKLQQQQQQLQQELQKLTEDLKGMGIEPGKDFGDAGKSMGNAAEALGRNEGAEANDNQGSALDALRRAGRDMMQKMQQAMGQDGQQGQGANGSRGRDPLGRQQGMGADDGSGTKIPGEIDIQRAREILDEIRRKLGNALTPQMEKEYLQRLLQFD
;
A
#
# COMPACT_ATOMS: atom_id res chain seq x y z
N MET A 1 11.00 -98.61 -0.85
CA MET A 1 9.85 -98.84 0.05
C MET A 1 10.35 -99.45 1.35
N THR A 2 9.73 -99.04 2.46
CA THR A 2 9.85 -99.51 3.87
C THR A 2 11.20 -99.26 4.56
N ASP A 3 11.36 -98.24 5.42
CA ASP A 3 10.79 -98.02 6.77
C ASP A 3 11.64 -98.70 7.86
N GLN A 4 12.39 -97.87 8.61
CA GLN A 4 12.51 -97.88 10.08
C GLN A 4 13.45 -96.74 10.51
N GLY A 5 12.86 -95.66 11.03
CA GLY A 5 13.57 -94.53 11.61
C GLY A 5 13.99 -94.81 13.04
N HIS A 6 15.31 -94.84 13.30
CA HIS A 6 15.87 -94.86 14.64
C HIS A 6 16.22 -93.44 15.14
N ASP A 7 15.29 -92.92 15.93
CA ASP A 7 15.45 -92.13 17.15
C ASP A 7 16.70 -91.25 17.34
N LYS A 8 16.53 -89.94 17.07
CA LYS A 8 17.42 -88.86 17.51
C LYS A 8 16.66 -87.78 18.32
N LYS A 9 15.50 -88.11 18.92
CA LYS A 9 14.66 -87.12 19.64
C LYS A 9 14.78 -87.16 21.17
N ASP A 10 15.58 -88.04 21.76
CA ASP A 10 15.68 -88.17 23.23
C ASP A 10 16.78 -87.37 23.95
N LYS A 11 17.65 -86.65 23.24
CA LYS A 11 18.72 -85.85 23.88
C LYS A 11 18.25 -84.67 24.78
N PRO A 12 17.18 -83.90 24.49
CA PRO A 12 16.78 -82.79 25.35
C PRO A 12 15.98 -83.24 26.59
N ARG A 13 15.38 -84.43 26.60
CA ARG A 13 14.69 -84.99 27.77
C ARG A 13 15.69 -85.53 28.80
N LEU A 14 16.77 -86.18 28.37
CA LEU A 14 17.88 -86.63 29.23
C LEU A 14 18.60 -85.48 29.95
N MET A 15 18.77 -84.31 29.29
CA MET A 15 19.35 -83.12 29.91
C MET A 15 18.43 -82.47 30.96
N ARG A 16 17.11 -82.42 30.70
CA ARG A 16 16.12 -81.93 31.68
C ARG A 16 16.01 -82.85 32.90
N ASP A 17 16.00 -84.16 32.71
CA ASP A 17 15.99 -85.13 33.82
C ASP A 17 17.32 -85.17 34.58
N ALA A 18 18.47 -84.97 33.93
CA ALA A 18 19.76 -84.81 34.59
C ALA A 18 19.82 -83.50 35.40
N PHE A 19 19.22 -82.42 34.90
CA PHE A 19 19.11 -81.14 35.60
C PHE A 19 18.14 -81.22 36.79
N LEU A 20 17.02 -81.94 36.68
CA LEU A 20 16.07 -82.14 37.77
C LEU A 20 16.61 -83.11 38.86
N ARG A 21 17.37 -84.15 38.48
CA ARG A 21 18.12 -85.05 39.40
C ARG A 21 19.30 -84.37 40.11
N LEU A 22 19.61 -83.12 39.76
CA LEU A 22 20.61 -82.28 40.39
C LEU A 22 20.06 -81.60 41.67
N PHE A 23 18.73 -81.59 41.86
CA PHE A 23 18.07 -80.89 42.95
C PHE A 23 17.37 -81.80 43.99
N SER A 24 17.31 -83.12 43.80
CA SER A 24 16.69 -84.07 44.75
C SER A 24 17.58 -85.31 45.06
N GLY A 25 17.54 -85.78 46.31
CA GLY A 25 18.29 -86.94 46.84
C GLY A 25 19.50 -86.58 47.74
N ASP A 26 20.00 -87.54 48.52
CA ASP A 26 21.07 -87.35 49.53
C ASP A 26 22.42 -86.82 48.98
N GLY A 27 22.61 -86.85 47.65
CA GLY A 27 23.79 -86.29 46.96
C GLY A 27 23.59 -84.92 46.29
N ALA A 28 22.40 -84.29 46.41
CA ALA A 28 22.08 -83.06 45.68
C ALA A 28 22.93 -81.84 46.10
N LEU A 29 23.32 -81.76 47.37
CA LEU A 29 24.14 -80.65 47.89
C LEU A 29 25.54 -80.64 47.24
N LEU A 30 26.17 -81.81 47.09
CA LEU A 30 27.48 -81.96 46.45
C LEU A 30 27.42 -81.65 44.95
N ARG A 31 26.34 -82.04 44.26
CA ARG A 31 26.15 -81.70 42.83
C ARG A 31 25.95 -80.21 42.60
N ARG A 32 25.15 -79.54 43.44
CA ARG A 32 24.99 -78.06 43.40
C ARG A 32 26.32 -77.36 43.69
N LEU A 33 27.11 -77.87 44.63
CA LEU A 33 28.43 -77.33 44.94
C LEU A 33 29.41 -77.49 43.78
N ARG A 34 29.46 -78.67 43.15
CA ARG A 34 30.26 -78.91 41.95
C ARG A 34 29.83 -78.01 40.79
N LEU A 35 28.53 -77.83 40.57
CA LEU A 35 28.02 -76.92 39.54
C LEU A 35 28.39 -75.46 39.83
N ARG A 36 28.23 -74.99 41.07
CA ARG A 36 28.65 -73.64 41.47
C ARG A 36 30.15 -73.44 41.28
N THR A 37 30.97 -74.42 41.67
CA THR A 37 32.42 -74.35 41.52
C THR A 37 32.85 -74.43 40.05
N PHE A 38 32.15 -75.21 39.23
CA PHE A 38 32.32 -75.23 37.78
C PHE A 38 32.02 -73.86 37.16
N LEU A 39 30.94 -73.19 37.58
CA LEU A 39 30.60 -71.85 37.13
C LEU A 39 31.59 -70.79 37.63
N THR A 40 32.11 -70.89 38.86
CA THR A 40 33.09 -69.92 39.37
C THR A 40 34.44 -70.08 38.67
N VAL A 41 34.97 -71.29 38.51
CA VAL A 41 36.22 -71.54 37.76
C VAL A 41 36.03 -71.21 36.28
N GLY A 42 34.87 -71.51 35.72
CA GLY A 42 34.50 -71.12 34.36
C GLY A 42 34.51 -69.60 34.18
N PHE A 43 33.92 -68.85 35.10
CA PHE A 43 33.93 -67.39 35.08
C PHE A 43 35.35 -66.82 35.28
N GLU A 44 36.15 -67.36 36.21
CA GLU A 44 37.54 -66.95 36.42
C GLU A 44 38.41 -67.13 35.16
N ARG A 45 38.16 -68.19 34.37
CA ARG A 45 38.87 -68.45 33.11
C ARG A 45 38.32 -67.63 31.93
N LEU A 46 37.01 -67.39 31.89
CA LEU A 46 36.35 -66.68 30.78
C LEU A 46 36.49 -65.16 30.89
N TRP A 47 36.31 -64.61 32.09
CA TRP A 47 36.25 -63.16 32.31
C TRP A 47 37.50 -62.42 31.82
N PRO A 48 38.74 -62.89 32.09
CA PRO A 48 39.95 -62.23 31.56
C PRO A 48 40.09 -62.34 30.04
N LEU A 49 39.44 -63.30 29.38
CA LEU A 49 39.49 -63.47 27.93
C LEU A 49 38.49 -62.55 27.22
N VAL A 50 37.36 -62.26 27.85
CA VAL A 50 36.30 -61.38 27.29
C VAL A 50 36.55 -59.91 27.62
N LEU A 51 37.22 -59.61 28.74
CA LEU A 51 37.51 -58.25 29.19
C LEU A 51 38.18 -57.36 28.11
N PRO A 52 39.20 -57.80 27.35
CA PRO A 52 39.83 -56.97 26.32
C PRO A 52 38.86 -56.55 25.21
N LEU A 53 37.92 -57.43 24.84
CA LEU A 53 36.89 -57.13 23.84
C LEU A 53 35.93 -56.05 24.34
N ILE A 54 35.50 -56.16 25.60
CA ILE A 54 34.62 -55.16 26.24
C ILE A 54 35.33 -53.81 26.34
N LEU A 55 36.60 -53.80 26.75
CA LEU A 55 37.38 -52.56 26.85
C LEU A 55 37.61 -51.91 25.49
N LEU A 56 37.91 -52.69 24.44
CA LEU A 56 38.08 -52.17 23.09
C LEU A 56 36.78 -51.56 22.55
N ALA A 57 35.64 -52.22 22.76
CA ALA A 57 34.33 -51.71 22.36
C ALA A 57 33.98 -50.41 23.11
N ALA A 58 34.25 -50.36 24.43
CA ALA A 58 34.06 -49.16 25.24
C ALA A 58 34.95 -48.00 24.77
N LEU A 59 36.23 -48.27 24.47
CA LEU A 59 37.15 -47.26 23.96
C LEU A 59 36.72 -46.71 22.60
N PHE A 60 36.30 -47.59 21.67
CA PHE A 60 35.80 -47.19 20.36
C PHE A 60 34.54 -46.32 20.46
N ALA A 61 33.59 -46.72 21.32
CA ALA A 61 32.38 -45.92 21.59
C ALA A 61 32.73 -44.55 22.18
N SER A 62 33.69 -44.50 23.12
CA SER A 62 34.14 -43.25 23.74
C SER A 62 34.72 -42.27 22.73
N ILE A 63 35.64 -42.74 21.88
CA ILE A 63 36.25 -41.92 20.82
C ILE A 63 35.18 -41.43 19.83
N SER A 64 34.21 -42.27 19.51
CA SER A 64 33.10 -41.92 18.61
C SER A 64 32.21 -40.83 19.21
N TRP A 65 31.81 -40.96 20.48
CA TRP A 65 30.98 -39.95 21.16
C TRP A 65 31.69 -38.62 21.37
N PHE A 66 33.01 -38.61 21.55
CA PHE A 66 33.80 -37.38 21.55
C PHE A 66 33.94 -36.73 20.16
N GLY A 67 33.46 -37.35 19.08
CA GLY A 67 33.52 -36.78 17.73
C GLY A 67 34.92 -36.77 17.11
N LEU A 68 35.88 -37.50 17.69
CA LEU A 68 37.27 -37.54 17.24
C LEU A 68 37.39 -38.02 15.78
N PHE A 69 36.58 -38.98 15.34
CA PHE A 69 36.58 -39.45 13.95
C PHE A 69 36.18 -38.36 12.94
N GLY A 70 35.30 -37.43 13.31
CA GLY A 70 34.90 -36.32 12.45
C GLY A 70 35.95 -35.23 12.30
N MET A 71 36.90 -35.13 13.24
CA MET A 71 38.01 -34.16 13.20
C MET A 71 39.25 -34.70 12.47
N MET A 72 39.33 -36.02 12.27
CA MET A 72 40.51 -36.65 11.70
C MET A 72 40.57 -36.51 10.17
N PRO A 73 41.73 -36.18 9.58
CA PRO A 73 41.95 -36.31 8.15
C PRO A 73 41.75 -37.76 7.68
N ARG A 74 41.35 -37.95 6.41
CA ARG A 74 41.01 -39.27 5.84
C ARG A 74 42.04 -40.35 6.12
N TRP A 75 43.34 -40.06 5.97
CA TRP A 75 44.40 -41.05 6.19
C TRP A 75 44.47 -41.51 7.65
N LEU A 76 44.29 -40.59 8.61
CA LEU A 76 44.33 -40.86 10.03
C LEU A 76 43.07 -41.60 10.47
N HIS A 77 41.90 -41.24 9.92
CA HIS A 77 40.64 -41.95 10.14
C HIS A 77 40.73 -43.41 9.69
N ILE A 78 41.23 -43.66 8.47
CA ILE A 78 41.43 -45.03 7.96
C ILE A 78 42.44 -45.79 8.84
N ALA A 79 43.57 -45.17 9.19
CA ALA A 79 44.57 -45.79 10.06
C ALA A 79 43.96 -46.19 11.42
N ALA A 80 43.22 -45.31 12.07
CA ALA A 80 42.56 -45.59 13.35
C ALA A 80 41.56 -46.76 13.24
N LEU A 81 40.72 -46.78 12.21
CA LEU A 81 39.78 -47.89 11.97
C LEU A 81 40.50 -49.21 11.74
N THR A 82 41.59 -49.22 10.97
CA THR A 82 42.37 -50.44 10.72
C THR A 82 43.00 -50.99 12.01
N ILE A 83 43.49 -50.11 12.90
CA ILE A 83 44.03 -50.50 14.21
C ILE A 83 42.91 -51.10 15.09
N PHE A 84 41.75 -50.45 15.16
CA PHE A 84 40.61 -50.98 15.92
C PHE A 84 40.10 -52.31 15.37
N ALA A 85 40.06 -52.48 14.04
CA ALA A 85 39.68 -53.73 13.40
C ALA A 85 40.68 -54.86 13.71
N LEU A 86 41.98 -54.59 13.61
CA LEU A 86 43.03 -55.57 13.91
C LEU A 86 43.01 -55.96 15.40
N ALA A 87 42.90 -54.97 16.30
CA ALA A 87 42.76 -55.20 17.73
C ALA A 87 41.48 -55.99 18.06
N GLY A 88 40.38 -55.72 17.35
CA GLY A 88 39.12 -56.44 17.48
C GLY A 88 39.24 -57.91 17.09
N LEU A 89 39.94 -58.22 15.99
CA LEU A 89 40.21 -59.59 15.57
C LEU A 89 41.06 -60.36 16.60
N VAL A 90 42.08 -59.72 17.17
CA VAL A 90 42.91 -60.31 18.24
C VAL A 90 42.08 -60.54 19.51
N ALA A 91 41.26 -59.57 19.91
CA ALA A 91 40.40 -59.68 21.07
C ALA A 91 39.31 -60.75 20.89
N LEU A 92 38.81 -60.96 19.67
CA LEU A 92 37.83 -62.00 19.34
C LEU A 92 38.47 -63.41 19.31
N TYR A 93 39.77 -63.50 18.99
CA TYR A 93 40.51 -64.75 19.05
C TYR A 93 40.74 -65.25 20.48
N LEU A 94 40.90 -64.36 21.47
CA LEU A 94 41.18 -64.75 22.86
C LEU A 94 40.11 -65.67 23.50
N PRO A 95 38.80 -65.38 23.38
CA PRO A 95 37.74 -66.27 23.86
C PRO A 95 37.76 -67.67 23.23
N SER A 96 38.30 -67.83 22.02
CA SER A 96 38.43 -69.16 21.38
C SER A 96 39.43 -70.08 22.09
N ARG A 97 40.35 -69.51 22.89
CA ARG A 97 41.30 -70.25 23.74
C ARG A 97 40.68 -70.72 25.07
N PHE A 98 39.37 -70.53 25.27
CA PHE A 98 38.68 -70.92 26.49
C PHE A 98 38.74 -72.44 26.73
N ARG A 99 39.39 -72.83 27.83
CA ARG A 99 39.43 -74.23 28.27
C ARG A 99 38.33 -74.47 29.29
N ARG A 100 37.38 -75.35 28.94
CA ARG A 100 36.31 -75.77 29.86
C ARG A 100 36.93 -76.39 31.12
N PRO A 101 36.45 -76.03 32.33
CA PRO A 101 36.91 -76.67 33.56
C PRO A 101 36.66 -78.17 33.50
N THR A 102 37.66 -78.96 33.89
CA THR A 102 37.51 -80.42 34.02
C THR A 102 36.87 -80.78 35.36
N GLU A 103 36.34 -81.99 35.51
CA GLU A 103 35.81 -82.44 36.81
C GLU A 103 36.91 -82.47 37.90
N ASP A 104 38.15 -82.73 37.48
CA ASP A 104 39.34 -82.69 38.35
C ASP A 104 39.66 -81.26 38.80
N ASP A 105 39.61 -80.27 37.89
CA ASP A 105 39.79 -78.84 38.24
C ASP A 105 38.76 -78.39 39.30
N VAL A 106 37.51 -78.84 39.16
CA VAL A 106 36.42 -78.52 40.08
C VAL A 106 36.64 -79.17 41.43
N THR A 107 37.08 -80.43 41.44
CA THR A 107 37.34 -81.19 42.66
C THR A 107 38.53 -80.63 43.42
N ALA A 108 39.65 -80.39 42.73
CA ALA A 108 40.85 -79.74 43.29
C ALA A 108 40.55 -78.35 43.86
N ARG A 109 39.65 -77.58 43.22
CA ARG A 109 39.23 -76.27 43.75
C ARG A 109 38.43 -76.38 45.05
N ILE A 110 37.50 -77.33 45.14
CA ILE A 110 36.72 -77.56 46.37
C ILE A 110 37.67 -78.00 47.50
N GLU A 111 38.65 -78.86 47.21
CA GLU A 111 39.64 -79.31 48.19
C GLU A 111 40.55 -78.19 48.67
N ALA A 112 41.06 -77.36 47.76
CA ALA A 112 41.93 -76.24 48.08
C ALA A 112 41.21 -75.15 48.91
N VAL A 113 39.95 -74.83 48.61
CA VAL A 113 39.18 -73.80 49.34
C VAL A 113 38.81 -74.26 50.75
N ASN A 114 38.54 -75.56 50.94
CA ASN A 114 38.15 -76.12 52.23
C ASN A 114 39.35 -76.67 53.05
N GLY A 115 40.58 -76.51 52.56
CA GLY A 115 41.80 -76.96 53.27
C GLY A 115 41.88 -78.48 53.44
N LEU A 116 41.33 -79.24 52.50
CA LEU A 116 41.27 -80.70 52.58
C LEU A 116 42.60 -81.31 52.14
N VAL A 117 43.37 -81.84 53.11
CA VAL A 117 44.63 -82.53 52.87
C VAL A 117 44.35 -84.00 52.50
N HIS A 118 45.01 -84.52 51.46
CA HIS A 118 44.91 -85.90 50.92
C HIS A 118 43.70 -86.23 50.02
N GLU A 119 43.21 -85.28 49.22
CA GLU A 119 42.25 -85.51 48.11
C GLU A 119 41.00 -86.36 48.46
N PRO A 120 40.27 -86.07 49.57
CA PRO A 120 39.17 -86.91 50.03
C PRO A 120 37.96 -86.93 49.08
N LEU A 121 37.81 -85.97 48.16
CA LEU A 121 36.75 -86.01 47.14
C LEU A 121 37.13 -86.92 45.97
N ALA A 122 38.42 -86.98 45.61
CA ALA A 122 38.92 -87.92 44.59
C ALA A 122 38.76 -89.37 45.06
N VAL A 123 39.00 -89.65 46.34
CA VAL A 123 38.84 -90.98 46.97
C VAL A 123 37.40 -91.52 46.90
N GLN A 124 36.37 -90.63 46.92
CA GLN A 124 34.97 -91.05 46.81
C GLN A 124 34.58 -91.52 45.40
N SER A 125 35.20 -90.94 44.37
CA SER A 125 35.00 -91.34 42.97
C SER A 125 36.06 -92.32 42.45
N GLY A 126 37.12 -92.55 43.22
CA GLY A 126 38.23 -93.42 42.87
C GLY A 126 37.86 -94.89 42.87
N HIS A 127 38.39 -95.62 41.90
CA HIS A 127 38.33 -97.08 41.84
C HIS A 127 39.67 -97.65 42.30
N MET A 128 39.65 -98.80 42.98
CA MET A 128 40.89 -99.49 43.36
C MET A 128 41.62 -99.96 42.10
N ALA A 129 42.90 -99.60 41.97
CA ALA A 129 43.74 -100.00 40.82
C ALA A 129 44.13 -101.49 40.86
N THR A 130 44.19 -102.10 42.05
CA THR A 130 44.58 -103.49 42.30
C THR A 130 43.76 -104.07 43.46
N GLY A 131 43.47 -105.38 43.46
CA GLY A 131 42.75 -106.04 44.56
C GLY A 131 41.22 -106.04 44.44
N THR A 132 40.67 -105.85 43.24
CA THR A 132 39.21 -105.84 42.99
C THR A 132 38.50 -107.14 43.32
N HIS A 133 39.21 -108.27 43.40
CA HIS A 133 38.64 -109.61 43.66
C HIS A 133 38.85 -110.10 45.11
N ASP A 134 39.55 -109.34 45.95
CA ASP A 134 39.78 -109.71 47.36
C ASP A 134 38.75 -109.04 48.29
N PRO A 135 37.93 -109.83 49.03
CA PRO A 135 36.94 -109.30 49.97
C PRO A 135 37.53 -108.42 51.07
N PHE A 136 38.76 -108.69 51.51
CA PHE A 136 39.41 -107.94 52.59
C PHE A 136 39.85 -106.55 52.12
N SER A 137 40.51 -106.47 50.97
CA SER A 137 40.89 -105.20 50.33
C SER A 137 39.68 -104.30 50.04
N GLN A 138 38.56 -104.88 49.58
CA GLN A 138 37.31 -104.14 49.39
C GLN A 138 36.72 -103.60 50.70
N ALA A 139 36.84 -104.32 51.82
CA ALA A 139 36.36 -103.87 53.12
C ALA A 139 37.22 -102.71 53.66
N LEU A 140 38.54 -102.80 53.51
CA LEU A 140 39.47 -101.74 53.92
C LEU A 140 39.27 -100.46 53.10
N TRP A 141 39.05 -100.59 51.79
CA TRP A 141 38.73 -99.45 50.91
C TRP A 141 37.41 -98.79 51.29
N ARG A 142 36.35 -99.58 51.56
CA ARG A 142 35.07 -99.05 52.03
C ARG A 142 35.19 -98.30 53.36
N GLU A 143 36.01 -98.79 54.28
CA GLU A 143 36.25 -98.13 55.56
C GLU A 143 37.10 -96.85 55.41
N HIS A 144 38.03 -96.83 54.45
CA HIS A 144 38.77 -95.62 54.09
C HIS A 144 37.85 -94.57 53.44
N GLN A 145 36.97 -94.99 52.51
CA GLN A 145 35.95 -94.13 51.92
C GLN A 145 34.98 -93.58 52.97
N ARG A 146 34.56 -94.40 53.94
CA ARG A 146 33.69 -93.96 55.05
C ARG A 146 34.35 -92.88 55.91
N ARG A 147 35.60 -93.09 56.32
CA ARG A 147 36.37 -92.11 57.11
C ARG A 147 36.61 -90.81 56.36
N MET A 148 36.83 -90.87 55.05
CA MET A 148 36.97 -89.67 54.22
C MET A 148 35.63 -88.96 53.99
N ALA A 149 34.51 -89.69 53.91
CA ALA A 149 33.17 -89.10 53.74
C ALA A 149 32.74 -88.24 54.94
N GLU A 150 33.14 -88.60 56.15
CA GLU A 150 32.85 -87.81 57.36
C GLU A 150 33.49 -86.41 57.32
N ARG A 151 34.61 -86.26 56.61
CA ARG A 151 35.31 -84.98 56.40
C ARG A 151 34.67 -84.09 55.33
N LEU A 152 33.67 -84.58 54.60
CA LEU A 152 33.01 -83.86 53.49
C LEU A 152 31.75 -83.08 53.91
N LYS A 153 31.56 -82.84 55.21
CA LYS A 153 30.44 -82.04 55.73
C LYS A 153 30.77 -80.55 55.63
N ASN A 154 29.82 -79.75 55.15
CA ASN A 154 29.90 -78.28 55.04
C ASN A 154 30.96 -77.73 54.06
N LEU A 155 31.08 -78.32 52.87
CA LEU A 155 31.99 -77.84 51.83
C LEU A 155 31.53 -76.53 51.17
N GLN A 156 32.47 -75.61 50.95
CA GLN A 156 32.29 -74.33 50.28
C GLN A 156 32.90 -74.31 48.87
N SER A 157 32.33 -73.52 47.96
CA SER A 157 32.81 -73.39 46.57
C SER A 157 33.81 -72.24 46.38
N GLY A 158 33.91 -71.35 47.38
CA GLY A 158 34.71 -70.13 47.33
C GLY A 158 34.10 -69.05 46.43
N LEU A 159 34.56 -67.80 46.60
CA LEU A 159 34.20 -66.68 45.73
C LEU A 159 35.06 -66.68 44.46
N PRO A 160 34.54 -66.19 43.31
CA PRO A 160 35.32 -66.05 42.09
C PRO A 160 36.41 -65.00 42.28
N ARG A 161 37.66 -65.38 41.99
CA ARG A 161 38.85 -64.53 42.00
C ARG A 161 39.46 -64.54 40.60
N PRO A 162 38.98 -63.70 39.66
CA PRO A 162 39.46 -63.67 38.27
C PRO A 162 40.91 -63.13 38.11
N ARG A 163 41.62 -62.85 39.22
CA ARG A 163 43.02 -62.38 39.27
C ARG A 163 43.33 -61.25 38.27
N LEU A 164 42.38 -60.35 38.05
CA LEU A 164 42.53 -59.21 37.14
C LEU A 164 43.70 -58.28 37.50
N PRO A 165 44.02 -57.99 38.77
CA PRO A 165 45.19 -57.16 39.12
C PRO A 165 46.53 -57.73 38.66
N GLU A 166 46.65 -59.05 38.49
CA GLU A 166 47.88 -59.68 38.00
C GLU A 166 48.06 -59.51 36.48
N ARG A 167 46.97 -59.34 35.73
CA ARG A 167 46.99 -59.14 34.27
C ARG A 167 46.97 -57.67 33.84
N ASP A 168 46.53 -56.79 34.71
CA ASP A 168 46.49 -55.35 34.49
C ASP A 168 47.03 -54.63 35.75
N PRO A 169 48.37 -54.57 35.88
CA PRO A 169 49.04 -53.97 37.03
C PRO A 169 48.93 -52.44 37.06
N TYR A 170 48.74 -51.80 35.90
CA TYR A 170 48.62 -50.35 35.77
C TYR A 170 47.17 -49.84 35.90
N GLY A 171 46.18 -50.73 35.96
CA GLY A 171 44.78 -50.37 36.12
C GLY A 171 44.14 -49.72 34.88
N LEU A 172 44.65 -50.01 33.67
CA LEU A 172 44.17 -49.42 32.41
C LEU A 172 42.65 -49.62 32.20
N ARG A 173 42.09 -50.71 32.74
CA ARG A 173 40.64 -50.96 32.70
C ARG A 173 39.82 -49.85 33.35
N ALA A 174 40.32 -49.24 34.43
CA ALA A 174 39.61 -48.18 35.15
C ALA A 174 39.63 -46.88 34.35
N ALA A 175 40.73 -46.58 33.66
CA ALA A 175 40.83 -45.41 32.79
C ALA A 175 39.85 -45.48 31.61
N VAL A 176 39.73 -46.64 30.95
CA VAL A 176 38.76 -46.83 29.86
C VAL A 176 37.32 -46.74 30.37
N ALA A 177 37.01 -47.29 31.55
CA ALA A 177 35.68 -47.17 32.15
C ALA A 177 35.32 -45.71 32.47
N LEU A 178 36.27 -44.92 32.97
CA LEU A 178 36.08 -43.49 33.24
C LEU A 178 35.90 -42.69 31.94
N LEU A 179 36.71 -42.97 30.91
CA LEU A 179 36.54 -42.39 29.57
C LEU A 179 35.17 -42.71 28.97
N PHE A 180 34.68 -43.93 29.16
CA PHE A 180 33.37 -44.34 28.67
C PHE A 180 32.22 -43.59 29.34
N VAL A 181 32.25 -43.44 30.67
CA VAL A 181 31.20 -42.70 31.39
C VAL A 181 31.23 -41.21 31.05
N THR A 182 32.42 -40.63 30.92
CA THR A 182 32.57 -39.21 30.54
C THR A 182 32.13 -38.95 29.09
N ALA A 183 32.50 -39.82 28.15
CA ALA A 183 32.03 -39.75 26.76
C ALA A 183 30.52 -39.92 26.65
N LEU A 184 29.94 -40.87 27.41
CA LEU A 184 28.49 -41.09 27.45
C LEU A 184 27.75 -39.84 27.92
N ALA A 185 28.26 -39.16 28.96
CA ALA A 185 27.67 -37.90 29.44
C ALA A 185 27.81 -36.76 28.42
N TYR A 186 28.88 -36.74 27.62
CA TYR A 186 29.10 -35.75 26.57
C TYR A 186 28.14 -35.89 25.38
N THR A 187 27.54 -37.07 25.18
CA THR A 187 26.60 -37.36 24.06
C THR A 187 25.37 -36.43 23.98
N SER A 188 25.02 -35.71 25.05
CA SER A 188 23.92 -34.73 25.04
C SER A 188 24.33 -33.34 24.55
N SER A 189 25.62 -33.09 24.31
CA SER A 189 26.13 -31.82 23.81
C SER A 189 25.93 -31.67 22.30
N SER A 190 25.74 -30.43 21.83
CA SER A 190 25.64 -30.08 20.41
C SER A 190 26.90 -30.41 19.59
N GLY A 191 28.05 -30.56 20.25
CA GLY A 191 29.33 -30.96 19.64
C GLY A 191 29.64 -32.46 19.72
N SER A 192 28.71 -33.31 20.18
CA SER A 192 28.96 -34.74 20.33
C SER A 192 28.91 -35.49 19.00
N GLY A 193 29.78 -36.50 18.86
CA GLY A 193 29.81 -37.38 17.69
C GLY A 193 28.87 -38.58 17.83
N ARG A 194 28.58 -39.24 16.71
CA ARG A 194 27.81 -40.49 16.66
C ARG A 194 28.73 -41.67 16.34
N ILE A 195 28.37 -42.86 16.81
CA ILE A 195 29.07 -44.11 16.44
C ILE A 195 29.04 -44.33 14.91
N ALA A 196 27.98 -43.86 14.25
CA ALA A 196 27.86 -43.91 12.79
C ALA A 196 28.94 -43.10 12.06
N ASP A 197 29.43 -41.99 12.65
CA ASP A 197 30.42 -41.11 12.02
C ASP A 197 31.75 -41.82 11.77
N ALA A 198 32.06 -42.84 12.59
CA ALA A 198 33.24 -43.68 12.41
C ALA A 198 33.24 -44.42 11.06
N PHE A 199 32.08 -44.64 10.44
CA PHE A 199 31.95 -45.34 9.15
C PHE A 199 31.74 -44.38 7.96
N HIS A 200 31.54 -43.08 8.22
CA HIS A 200 31.40 -42.05 7.19
C HIS A 200 32.76 -41.40 6.90
N ILE A 201 33.58 -42.07 6.06
CA ILE A 201 34.88 -41.54 5.65
C ILE A 201 34.65 -40.43 4.60
N ARG A 202 34.75 -39.16 5.03
CA ARG A 202 34.62 -38.02 4.11
C ARG A 202 35.78 -38.00 3.10
N PRO A 203 35.53 -37.74 1.80
CA PRO A 203 36.61 -37.48 0.86
C PRO A 203 37.37 -36.24 1.34
N GLY A 204 38.68 -36.38 1.51
CA GLY A 204 39.51 -35.34 2.08
C GLY A 204 39.79 -34.24 1.08
N GLU A 205 38.96 -33.20 1.07
CA GLU A 205 39.34 -31.82 0.83
C GLU A 205 38.52 -30.98 1.82
N GLY A 206 39.21 -30.16 2.60
CA GLY A 206 38.59 -29.24 3.57
C GLY A 206 37.94 -28.06 2.86
N GLY A 207 36.93 -28.30 2.03
CA GLY A 207 35.97 -27.27 1.65
C GLY A 207 34.96 -27.12 2.78
N ALA A 208 34.96 -25.97 3.45
CA ALA A 208 33.80 -25.58 4.25
C ALA A 208 32.55 -25.73 3.37
N VAL A 209 31.43 -26.18 3.95
CA VAL A 209 30.14 -26.23 3.23
C VAL A 209 29.95 -24.88 2.56
N ALA A 210 30.03 -24.84 1.23
CA ALA A 210 30.00 -23.58 0.49
C ALA A 210 28.65 -22.92 0.77
N ARG A 211 28.69 -21.73 1.39
CA ARG A 211 27.48 -20.96 1.61
C ARG A 211 27.09 -20.38 0.26
N VAL A 212 25.93 -20.78 -0.24
CA VAL A 212 25.37 -20.26 -1.49
C VAL A 212 24.26 -19.29 -1.13
N ASP A 213 24.49 -18.01 -1.41
CA ASP A 213 23.47 -16.97 -1.34
C ASP A 213 23.08 -16.61 -2.78
N ALA A 214 21.83 -16.86 -3.16
CA ALA A 214 21.33 -16.55 -4.49
C ALA A 214 20.11 -15.63 -4.39
N TRP A 215 20.03 -14.63 -5.26
CA TRP A 215 18.88 -13.75 -5.35
C TRP A 215 18.65 -13.29 -6.79
N VAL A 216 17.40 -13.04 -7.14
CA VAL A 216 17.00 -12.43 -8.40
C VAL A 216 16.63 -10.98 -8.17
N THR A 217 17.21 -10.08 -8.95
CA THR A 217 16.88 -8.66 -8.94
C THR A 217 16.10 -8.32 -10.20
N PRO A 218 14.79 -8.06 -10.10
CA PRO A 218 14.00 -7.56 -11.23
C PRO A 218 14.51 -6.20 -11.72
N PRO A 219 14.23 -5.83 -12.99
CA PRO A 219 14.55 -4.49 -13.48
C PRO A 219 13.90 -3.40 -12.62
N ARG A 220 14.60 -2.27 -12.46
CA ARG A 220 14.15 -1.18 -11.58
C ARG A 220 12.75 -0.66 -11.91
N TYR A 221 12.39 -0.67 -13.19
CA TYR A 221 11.10 -0.18 -13.67
C TYR A 221 9.91 -1.00 -13.16
N THR A 222 10.12 -2.29 -12.87
CA THR A 222 9.04 -3.18 -12.41
C THR A 222 8.58 -2.88 -10.97
N GLY A 223 9.36 -2.10 -10.20
CA GLY A 223 9.08 -1.80 -8.79
C GLY A 223 9.06 -3.01 -7.86
N ARG A 224 9.49 -4.20 -8.33
CA ARG A 224 9.48 -5.44 -7.55
C ARG A 224 10.74 -5.57 -6.69
N ALA A 225 10.56 -6.06 -5.46
CA ALA A 225 11.67 -6.31 -4.56
C ALA A 225 12.52 -7.50 -5.03
N PRO A 226 13.84 -7.53 -4.73
CA PRO A 226 14.67 -8.70 -5.00
C PRO A 226 14.16 -9.96 -4.29
N VAL A 227 14.16 -11.08 -5.00
CA VAL A 227 13.69 -12.38 -4.50
C VAL A 227 14.91 -13.20 -4.07
N PHE A 228 15.03 -13.51 -2.79
CA PHE A 228 16.10 -14.36 -2.26
C PHE A 228 15.74 -15.84 -2.40
N LEU A 229 16.63 -16.61 -3.00
CA LEU A 229 16.49 -18.04 -3.25
C LEU A 229 17.14 -18.81 -2.11
N THR A 230 16.35 -19.25 -1.13
CA THR A 230 16.89 -20.02 0.01
C THR A 230 17.18 -21.46 -0.40
N VAL A 231 18.46 -21.85 -0.34
CA VAL A 231 18.91 -23.23 -0.55
C VAL A 231 18.77 -24.00 0.77
N SER A 232 17.55 -24.39 1.12
CA SER A 232 17.31 -25.39 2.18
C SER A 232 17.16 -26.77 1.53
N ALA A 233 17.77 -27.80 2.12
CA ALA A 233 17.87 -29.16 1.57
C ALA A 233 16.51 -29.81 1.19
N ASP A 234 15.39 -29.30 1.72
CA ASP A 234 14.03 -29.74 1.39
C ASP A 234 13.46 -29.09 0.11
N ASN A 235 13.92 -27.90 -0.29
CA ASN A 235 13.44 -27.18 -1.48
C ASN A 235 14.06 -27.67 -2.79
N ALA A 236 15.13 -28.48 -2.74
CA ALA A 236 15.83 -28.95 -3.93
C ALA A 236 15.06 -30.00 -4.76
N ARG A 237 13.95 -30.55 -4.22
CA ARG A 237 13.22 -31.67 -4.85
C ARG A 237 11.89 -31.29 -5.50
N ASN A 238 11.26 -30.18 -5.10
CA ASN A 238 10.00 -29.68 -5.66
C ASN A 238 10.06 -28.14 -5.75
N ALA A 239 10.75 -27.62 -6.77
CA ALA A 239 10.74 -26.19 -7.05
C ALA A 239 9.57 -25.87 -8.00
N ASP A 240 8.51 -25.26 -7.46
CA ASP A 240 7.56 -24.50 -8.26
C ASP A 240 8.32 -23.44 -9.08
N ALA A 241 7.84 -23.15 -10.28
CA ALA A 241 8.50 -22.18 -11.15
C ALA A 241 8.45 -20.77 -10.53
N ILE A 242 9.60 -20.11 -10.44
CA ILE A 242 9.73 -18.77 -9.88
C ILE A 242 9.45 -17.76 -10.99
N THR A 243 8.31 -17.07 -10.90
CA THR A 243 7.91 -16.09 -11.92
C THR A 243 8.68 -14.78 -11.74
N VAL A 244 9.39 -14.36 -12.78
CA VAL A 244 10.20 -13.12 -12.79
C VAL A 244 9.94 -12.33 -14.08
N PRO A 245 10.01 -10.99 -14.07
CA PRO A 245 9.93 -10.19 -15.30
C PRO A 245 11.11 -10.45 -16.23
N GLU A 246 10.93 -10.24 -17.53
CA GLU A 246 12.00 -10.22 -18.53
C GLU A 246 13.12 -9.24 -18.14
N GLY A 247 14.38 -9.62 -18.39
CA GLY A 247 15.53 -8.80 -18.03
C GLY A 247 15.90 -8.83 -16.54
N SER A 248 15.27 -9.71 -15.75
CA SER A 248 15.66 -9.96 -14.35
C SER A 248 17.05 -10.58 -14.27
N VAL A 249 17.84 -10.14 -13.29
CA VAL A 249 19.23 -10.58 -13.14
C VAL A 249 19.33 -11.54 -11.95
N LEU A 250 19.73 -12.78 -12.20
CA LEU A 250 20.13 -13.73 -11.15
C LEU A 250 21.57 -13.44 -10.72
N SER A 251 21.76 -13.22 -9.43
CA SER A 251 23.06 -13.13 -8.79
C SER A 251 23.25 -14.30 -7.84
N VAL A 252 24.32 -15.08 -8.03
CA VAL A 252 24.68 -16.21 -7.18
C VAL A 252 26.05 -15.97 -6.58
N ARG A 253 26.12 -15.87 -5.26
CA ARG A 253 27.35 -15.73 -4.49
C ARG A 253 27.65 -17.05 -3.79
N VAL A 254 28.80 -17.63 -4.11
CA VAL A 254 29.29 -18.87 -3.49
C VAL A 254 30.50 -18.52 -2.64
N ILE A 255 30.46 -18.79 -1.34
CA ILE A 255 31.54 -18.49 -0.38
C ILE A 255 32.11 -19.81 0.16
N GLY A 256 33.40 -20.06 -0.04
CA GLY A 256 34.11 -21.23 0.50
C GLY A 256 34.21 -22.43 -0.45
N GLY A 257 33.85 -22.25 -1.72
CA GLY A 257 33.83 -23.26 -2.77
C GLY A 257 34.98 -23.11 -3.77
N SER A 258 35.60 -24.22 -4.18
CA SER A 258 36.77 -24.22 -5.09
C SER A 258 36.44 -24.59 -6.54
N SER A 259 35.27 -25.19 -6.82
CA SER A 259 34.98 -25.83 -8.12
C SER A 259 33.53 -25.77 -8.61
N GLU A 260 32.70 -24.87 -8.07
CA GLU A 260 31.31 -24.74 -8.52
C GLU A 260 31.19 -24.17 -9.95
N ARG A 261 30.26 -24.73 -10.72
CA ARG A 261 29.87 -24.31 -12.08
C ARG A 261 28.37 -24.06 -12.13
N LEU A 262 27.95 -22.93 -12.70
CA LEU A 262 26.55 -22.62 -12.94
C LEU A 262 26.19 -22.95 -14.39
N THR A 263 25.21 -23.82 -14.60
CA THR A 263 24.72 -24.22 -15.93
C THR A 263 23.27 -23.82 -16.08
N ALA A 264 22.97 -22.98 -17.06
CA ALA A 264 21.62 -22.65 -17.52
C ALA A 264 21.15 -23.72 -18.53
N THR A 265 19.91 -24.19 -18.41
CA THR A 265 19.27 -25.11 -19.34
C THR A 265 17.96 -24.52 -19.81
N ASN A 266 17.83 -24.26 -21.11
CA ASN A 266 16.61 -23.70 -21.70
C ASN A 266 15.52 -24.78 -21.84
N ALA A 267 14.28 -24.38 -22.12
CA ALA A 267 13.16 -25.30 -22.31
C ALA A 267 13.40 -26.37 -23.41
N GLU A 268 14.27 -26.07 -24.37
CA GLU A 268 14.69 -26.98 -25.46
C GLU A 268 15.81 -27.96 -25.08
N GLY A 269 16.34 -27.85 -23.85
CA GLY A 269 17.40 -28.72 -23.33
C GLY A 269 18.83 -28.30 -23.69
N GLU A 270 19.02 -27.16 -24.35
CA GLU A 270 20.34 -26.58 -24.61
C GLU A 270 20.97 -26.11 -23.28
N GLN A 271 22.21 -26.53 -23.02
CA GLN A 271 22.94 -26.19 -21.80
C GLN A 271 24.02 -25.13 -22.07
N ARG A 272 23.98 -24.03 -21.32
CA ARG A 272 24.99 -22.95 -21.36
C ARG A 272 25.69 -22.82 -20.01
N GLU A 273 27.01 -22.92 -20.01
CA GLU A 273 27.82 -22.70 -18.81
C GLU A 273 28.03 -21.19 -18.58
N VAL A 274 27.63 -20.70 -17.42
CA VAL A 274 27.77 -19.29 -17.03
C VAL A 274 29.13 -19.10 -16.37
N GLN A 275 29.99 -18.29 -16.99
CA GLN A 275 31.30 -17.99 -16.43
C GLN A 275 31.18 -17.05 -15.21
N PRO A 276 32.01 -17.23 -14.18
CA PRO A 276 32.02 -16.33 -13.03
C PRO A 276 32.45 -14.92 -13.44
N VAL A 277 31.80 -13.90 -12.88
CA VAL A 277 32.16 -12.51 -13.13
C VAL A 277 33.47 -12.23 -12.41
N ALA A 278 34.57 -12.12 -13.16
CA ALA A 278 35.82 -11.59 -12.63
C ALA A 278 35.60 -10.12 -12.21
N PRO A 279 36.11 -9.68 -11.05
CA PRO A 279 36.04 -8.27 -10.68
C PRO A 279 36.77 -7.47 -11.76
N LYS A 280 36.01 -6.68 -12.53
CA LYS A 280 36.60 -5.67 -13.41
C LYS A 280 37.12 -4.55 -12.52
N GLU A 281 38.44 -4.44 -12.42
CA GLU A 281 39.09 -3.16 -12.11
C GLU A 281 38.77 -2.21 -13.27
N GLU A 282 37.69 -1.45 -13.15
CA GLU A 282 37.46 -0.30 -14.03
C GLU A 282 38.47 0.79 -13.65
N GLN A 283 39.56 0.85 -14.41
CA GLN A 283 40.39 2.05 -14.52
C GLN A 283 39.58 3.14 -15.21
N THR A 284 38.83 3.92 -14.43
CA THR A 284 38.23 5.16 -14.89
C THR A 284 39.15 6.31 -14.46
N GLU A 285 40.04 6.73 -15.36
CA GLU A 285 40.64 8.06 -15.30
C GLU A 285 39.52 9.10 -15.48
N ALA A 286 39.02 9.66 -14.38
CA ALA A 286 38.21 10.87 -14.41
C ALA A 286 38.67 11.81 -13.29
N LYS A 287 39.35 12.88 -13.69
CA LYS A 287 39.69 14.02 -12.85
C LYS A 287 38.41 14.62 -12.25
N GLY A 288 38.41 14.71 -10.92
CA GLY A 288 37.74 15.75 -10.16
C GLY A 288 36.21 15.74 -10.25
N LEU A 289 35.57 15.00 -9.34
CA LEU A 289 34.60 15.51 -8.37
C LEU A 289 34.26 14.32 -7.45
N ARG A 290 34.24 14.55 -6.13
CA ARG A 290 34.00 13.50 -5.12
C ARG A 290 32.60 12.88 -5.30
N PRO A 291 32.46 11.57 -5.55
CA PRO A 291 31.21 10.86 -5.35
C PRO A 291 31.12 10.40 -3.89
N VAL A 292 29.91 10.49 -3.35
CA VAL A 292 29.50 9.93 -2.06
C VAL A 292 29.72 8.41 -2.08
N GLN A 293 30.38 7.90 -1.04
CA GLN A 293 30.70 6.49 -0.85
C GLN A 293 29.41 5.67 -0.78
N THR A 294 29.21 4.81 -1.78
CA THR A 294 28.34 3.62 -1.65
C THR A 294 29.23 2.51 -1.06
N PRO A 295 28.75 1.64 -0.15
CA PRO A 295 29.62 0.70 0.54
C PRO A 295 30.29 -0.25 -0.45
N GLU A 296 31.63 -0.23 -0.47
CA GLU A 296 32.46 -1.18 -1.20
C GLU A 296 32.10 -2.60 -0.76
N GLU A 297 31.68 -3.44 -1.71
CA GLU A 297 31.62 -4.89 -1.51
C GLU A 297 33.03 -5.42 -1.36
N SER A 298 33.47 -5.59 -0.11
CA SER A 298 34.72 -6.25 0.23
C SER A 298 34.76 -7.66 -0.34
N ALA A 299 35.62 -7.89 -1.33
CA ALA A 299 35.93 -9.19 -1.88
C ALA A 299 36.58 -10.07 -0.80
N VAL A 300 35.92 -11.18 -0.46
CA VAL A 300 36.46 -12.22 0.42
C VAL A 300 37.23 -13.21 -0.44
N GLU A 301 38.51 -13.47 -0.13
CA GLU A 301 39.28 -14.54 -0.77
C GLU A 301 38.51 -15.87 -0.66
N GLY A 302 38.13 -16.44 -1.81
CA GLY A 302 37.32 -17.67 -1.88
C GLY A 302 35.83 -17.46 -2.15
N SER A 303 35.39 -16.26 -2.55
CA SER A 303 34.04 -16.04 -3.09
C SER A 303 34.01 -16.02 -4.63
N ARG A 304 33.02 -16.69 -5.23
CA ARG A 304 32.71 -16.60 -6.67
C ARG A 304 31.32 -16.01 -6.84
N ASN A 305 31.23 -14.98 -7.67
CA ASN A 305 29.97 -14.34 -8.02
C ASN A 305 29.61 -14.71 -9.48
N PHE A 306 28.41 -15.23 -9.68
CA PHE A 306 27.82 -15.43 -11.00
C PHE A 306 26.70 -14.41 -11.20
N ARG A 307 26.63 -13.85 -12.41
CA ARG A 307 25.55 -12.96 -12.84
C ARG A 307 24.98 -13.50 -14.13
N TYR A 308 23.67 -13.66 -14.20
CA TYR A 308 22.99 -14.20 -15.37
C TYR A 308 21.70 -13.42 -15.65
N ASP A 309 21.49 -13.03 -16.90
CA ASP A 309 20.32 -12.27 -17.32
C ASP A 309 19.23 -13.24 -17.80
N LEU A 310 18.09 -13.25 -17.13
CA LEU A 310 16.95 -14.10 -17.45
C LEU A 310 16.10 -13.43 -18.55
N ARG A 311 16.08 -14.04 -19.74
CA ARG A 311 15.28 -13.58 -20.89
C ARG A 311 14.14 -14.52 -21.25
N GLU A 312 14.35 -15.82 -21.02
CA GLU A 312 13.41 -16.88 -21.36
C GLU A 312 13.22 -17.84 -20.18
N ASP A 313 12.25 -18.74 -20.32
CA ASP A 313 12.00 -19.80 -19.34
C ASP A 313 13.19 -20.77 -19.30
N GLU A 314 13.94 -20.72 -18.19
CA GLU A 314 15.18 -21.45 -18.04
C GLU A 314 15.30 -22.09 -16.65
N THR A 315 16.01 -23.22 -16.60
CA THR A 315 16.37 -23.92 -15.36
C THR A 315 17.86 -23.78 -15.12
N LEU A 316 18.24 -23.16 -14.00
CA LEU A 316 19.63 -22.99 -13.61
C LEU A 316 20.03 -24.03 -12.56
N THR A 317 21.19 -24.65 -12.77
CA THR A 317 21.74 -25.70 -11.90
C THR A 317 23.15 -25.33 -11.45
N LEU A 318 23.42 -25.43 -10.15
CA LEU A 318 24.73 -25.17 -9.56
C LEU A 318 25.42 -26.48 -9.18
N SER A 319 26.53 -26.78 -9.85
CA SER A 319 27.37 -27.94 -9.58
C SER A 319 28.13 -27.76 -8.25
N GLY A 320 28.10 -28.76 -7.36
CA GLY A 320 28.80 -28.75 -6.06
C GLY A 320 27.87 -28.74 -4.85
N THR A 321 26.67 -28.16 -4.98
CA THR A 321 25.62 -28.10 -3.94
C THR A 321 24.28 -28.70 -4.39
N ASP A 322 24.18 -29.23 -5.61
CA ASP A 322 22.96 -29.77 -6.23
C ASP A 322 21.76 -28.81 -6.22
N ALA A 323 22.00 -27.50 -6.20
CA ALA A 323 20.93 -26.50 -6.23
C ALA A 323 20.34 -26.38 -7.65
N ARG A 324 19.01 -26.40 -7.76
CA ARG A 324 18.27 -26.25 -9.02
C ARG A 324 17.16 -25.22 -8.86
N TRP A 325 17.12 -24.23 -9.74
CA TRP A 325 16.08 -23.20 -9.79
C TRP A 325 15.39 -23.21 -11.15
N LYS A 326 14.06 -23.19 -11.17
CA LYS A 326 13.25 -23.05 -12.39
C LYS A 326 12.67 -21.65 -12.44
N PHE A 327 12.88 -20.92 -13.53
CA PHE A 327 12.34 -19.58 -13.72
C PHE A 327 11.29 -19.59 -14.83
N ALA A 328 10.21 -18.85 -14.61
CA ALA A 328 9.21 -18.53 -15.61
C ALA A 328 9.28 -17.01 -15.87
N VAL A 329 9.65 -16.61 -17.09
CA VAL A 329 9.87 -15.21 -17.45
C VAL A 329 8.57 -14.63 -18.02
N THR A 330 8.11 -13.52 -17.47
CA THR A 330 6.96 -12.77 -18.00
C THR A 330 7.48 -11.73 -19.01
N PRO A 331 7.12 -11.80 -20.30
CA PRO A 331 7.51 -10.82 -21.30
C PRO A 331 6.95 -9.43 -20.97
N ASP A 332 7.71 -8.40 -21.32
CA ASP A 332 7.30 -6.99 -21.18
C ASP A 332 6.49 -6.56 -22.41
N THR A 333 5.31 -5.98 -22.20
CA THR A 333 4.43 -5.54 -23.31
C THR A 333 4.47 -4.03 -23.48
N PRO A 334 4.48 -3.51 -24.73
CA PRO A 334 4.52 -2.06 -24.93
C PRO A 334 3.25 -1.38 -24.40
N PRO A 335 3.36 -0.16 -23.84
CA PRO A 335 2.23 0.56 -23.30
C PRO A 335 1.23 0.93 -24.40
N THR A 336 -0.05 1.02 -24.04
CA THR A 336 -1.11 1.50 -24.94
C THR A 336 -1.75 2.78 -24.41
N ILE A 337 -2.12 3.68 -25.33
CA ILE A 337 -2.76 4.96 -24.99
C ILE A 337 -3.89 5.26 -25.96
N ARG A 338 -5.04 5.68 -25.46
CA ARG A 338 -6.23 6.01 -26.26
C ARG A 338 -7.00 7.19 -25.70
N PHE A 339 -7.65 7.95 -26.57
CA PHE A 339 -8.60 8.98 -26.15
C PHE A 339 -9.87 8.32 -25.60
N THR A 340 -10.33 8.73 -24.41
CA THR A 340 -11.64 8.31 -23.88
C THR A 340 -12.73 9.31 -24.24
N LYS A 341 -12.35 10.58 -24.46
CA LYS A 341 -13.23 11.67 -24.89
C LYS A 341 -12.62 12.41 -26.07
N GLU A 342 -13.46 13.12 -26.83
CA GLU A 342 -12.97 14.02 -27.87
C GLU A 342 -12.13 15.15 -27.24
N PRO A 343 -10.94 15.46 -27.79
CA PRO A 343 -10.17 16.63 -27.38
C PRO A 343 -11.01 17.89 -27.50
N GLY A 344 -11.03 18.69 -26.44
CA GLY A 344 -11.94 19.82 -26.35
C GLY A 344 -11.34 21.03 -25.66
N ARG A 345 -12.11 22.12 -25.70
CA ARG A 345 -11.84 23.33 -24.92
C ARG A 345 -12.54 23.19 -23.57
N ALA A 346 -11.80 23.33 -22.48
CA ALA A 346 -12.37 23.44 -21.15
C ALA A 346 -13.14 24.77 -20.99
N LEU A 347 -13.95 24.89 -19.94
CA LEU A 347 -14.73 26.10 -19.64
C LEU A 347 -13.87 27.36 -19.49
N ASN A 348 -12.63 27.19 -19.03
CA ASN A 348 -11.64 28.26 -18.89
C ASN A 348 -10.88 28.59 -20.20
N GLY A 349 -11.21 27.93 -21.32
CA GLY A 349 -10.58 28.13 -22.63
C GLY A 349 -9.31 27.31 -22.89
N THR A 350 -8.85 26.52 -21.91
CA THR A 350 -7.64 25.68 -22.06
C THR A 350 -7.89 24.42 -22.88
N LEU A 351 -6.83 23.81 -23.42
CA LEU A 351 -6.92 22.51 -24.09
C LEU A 351 -7.08 21.43 -23.02
N GLN A 352 -8.14 20.63 -23.12
CA GLN A 352 -8.40 19.51 -22.23
C GLN A 352 -8.37 18.20 -23.01
N LEU A 353 -7.54 17.27 -22.56
CA LEU A 353 -7.38 15.93 -23.10
C LEU A 353 -7.73 14.91 -22.02
N THR A 354 -8.61 13.96 -22.35
CA THR A 354 -8.93 12.82 -21.48
C THR A 354 -8.57 11.53 -22.22
N TYR A 355 -7.76 10.71 -21.58
CA TYR A 355 -7.16 9.51 -22.18
C TYR A 355 -6.98 8.42 -21.14
N GLU A 356 -6.87 7.19 -21.62
CA GLU A 356 -6.55 6.01 -20.82
C GLU A 356 -5.19 5.49 -21.23
N ILE A 357 -4.35 5.16 -20.25
CA ILE A 357 -3.07 4.50 -20.45
C ILE A 357 -3.15 3.13 -19.78
N ASP A 358 -2.82 2.09 -20.54
CA ASP A 358 -2.72 0.72 -20.03
C ASP A 358 -1.30 0.19 -20.23
N ASP A 359 -0.73 -0.30 -19.15
CA ASP A 359 0.65 -0.78 -19.07
C ASP A 359 0.79 -1.77 -17.90
N ASP A 360 1.65 -2.77 -18.03
CA ASP A 360 1.87 -3.82 -17.04
C ASP A 360 2.83 -3.40 -15.90
N TYR A 361 3.78 -2.50 -16.17
CA TYR A 361 4.78 -2.01 -15.20
C TYR A 361 4.75 -0.50 -14.92
N ALA A 362 3.65 0.15 -15.30
CA ALA A 362 3.38 1.57 -15.21
C ALA A 362 4.19 2.48 -16.18
N PRO A 363 3.53 3.47 -16.80
CA PRO A 363 4.15 4.36 -17.76
C PRO A 363 5.16 5.31 -17.09
N ALA A 364 6.27 5.60 -17.78
CA ALA A 364 7.32 6.49 -17.29
C ALA A 364 7.13 7.94 -17.76
N LYS A 365 6.72 8.12 -19.02
CA LYS A 365 6.51 9.44 -19.65
C LYS A 365 5.33 9.37 -20.60
N ALA A 366 4.57 10.47 -20.68
CA ALA A 366 3.54 10.63 -21.69
C ALA A 366 3.51 12.09 -22.15
N PHE A 367 3.31 12.30 -23.45
CA PHE A 367 3.21 13.62 -24.06
C PHE A 367 2.28 13.57 -25.28
N ALA A 368 1.73 14.72 -25.68
CA ALA A 368 1.02 14.83 -26.94
C ALA A 368 1.93 15.43 -28.01
N GLU A 369 2.06 14.72 -29.11
CA GLU A 369 2.72 15.15 -30.33
C GLU A 369 1.73 15.95 -31.17
N ILE A 370 2.09 17.19 -31.49
CA ILE A 370 1.25 18.14 -32.22
C ILE A 370 1.94 18.48 -33.53
N VAL A 371 1.31 18.12 -34.64
CA VAL A 371 1.84 18.35 -35.99
C VAL A 371 0.86 19.24 -36.77
N PRO A 372 1.32 20.29 -37.46
CA PRO A 372 0.43 21.10 -38.29
C PRO A 372 -0.10 20.29 -39.48
N LEU A 373 -1.37 20.50 -39.82
CA LEU A 373 -2.04 19.76 -40.90
C LEU A 373 -1.75 20.29 -42.31
N GLU A 374 -1.37 21.56 -42.40
CA GLU A 374 -1.14 22.30 -43.65
C GLU A 374 0.36 22.57 -43.79
N ILE A 375 1.14 21.51 -44.00
CA ILE A 375 2.45 21.65 -44.66
C ILE A 375 2.20 21.12 -46.06
N ASP A 376 2.03 22.00 -47.04
CA ASP A 376 2.15 21.59 -48.44
C ASP A 376 3.56 21.01 -48.60
N GLU A 377 3.69 19.72 -48.92
CA GLU A 377 5.00 19.04 -49.08
C GLU A 377 5.89 19.71 -50.15
N ASP A 378 5.31 20.58 -50.98
CA ASP A 378 5.96 21.33 -52.05
C ASP A 378 6.51 22.71 -51.63
N GLU A 379 6.13 23.26 -50.47
CA GLU A 379 6.69 24.50 -49.92
C GLU A 379 7.46 24.21 -48.62
N GLU A 380 8.75 24.56 -48.59
CA GLU A 380 9.62 24.45 -47.43
C GLU A 380 9.22 25.53 -46.39
N ALA A 381 8.10 25.30 -45.70
CA ALA A 381 7.62 26.16 -44.63
C ALA A 381 8.68 26.23 -43.53
N ALA A 382 9.06 27.44 -43.14
CA ALA A 382 10.09 27.69 -42.14
C ALA A 382 9.46 28.16 -40.83
N PRO A 383 8.95 27.26 -39.97
CA PRO A 383 8.28 27.66 -38.73
C PRO A 383 9.25 28.37 -37.79
N LEU A 384 8.87 29.57 -37.35
CA LEU A 384 9.65 30.34 -36.38
C LEU A 384 9.55 29.78 -34.96
N TYR A 385 8.56 28.94 -34.67
CA TYR A 385 8.36 28.35 -33.34
C TYR A 385 8.14 26.86 -33.47
N GLU A 386 8.71 26.09 -32.55
CA GLU A 386 8.48 24.66 -32.44
C GLU A 386 7.04 24.38 -31.98
N ALA A 387 6.59 23.14 -32.19
CA ALA A 387 5.30 22.69 -31.69
C ALA A 387 5.27 22.81 -30.15
N PRO A 388 4.13 23.20 -29.55
CA PRO A 388 4.04 23.32 -28.11
C PRO A 388 4.19 21.95 -27.44
N GLU A 389 5.08 21.85 -26.46
CA GLU A 389 5.19 20.64 -25.63
C GLU A 389 3.97 20.50 -24.72
N LEU A 390 3.29 19.36 -24.84
CA LEU A 390 2.13 19.03 -24.01
C LEU A 390 2.40 17.76 -23.20
N PRO A 391 3.12 17.86 -22.06
CA PRO A 391 3.32 16.73 -21.17
C PRO A 391 1.97 16.27 -20.61
N LEU A 392 1.74 14.97 -20.63
CA LEU A 392 0.51 14.33 -20.18
C LEU A 392 0.69 13.86 -18.73
N ALA A 393 -0.31 14.12 -17.90
CA ALA A 393 -0.39 13.57 -16.55
C ALA A 393 -0.48 12.03 -16.62
N LEU A 394 0.37 11.37 -15.85
CA LEU A 394 0.33 9.91 -15.72
C LEU A 394 -0.80 9.52 -14.75
N PRO A 395 -1.50 8.39 -14.99
CA PRO A 395 -2.59 7.95 -14.11
C PRO A 395 -2.06 7.62 -12.71
N ARG A 396 -2.85 7.91 -11.68
CA ARG A 396 -2.53 7.49 -10.29
C ARG A 396 -2.73 5.97 -10.16
N ARG A 397 -1.96 5.29 -9.30
CA ARG A 397 -2.08 3.84 -9.06
C ARG A 397 -3.54 3.43 -8.82
N GLY A 398 -4.04 2.51 -9.64
CA GLY A 398 -5.40 1.97 -9.57
C GLY A 398 -6.43 2.69 -10.45
N VAL A 399 -6.07 3.80 -11.09
CA VAL A 399 -6.92 4.52 -12.06
C VAL A 399 -6.21 4.46 -13.42
N LYS A 400 -6.91 4.03 -14.47
CA LYS A 400 -6.35 3.96 -15.83
C LYS A 400 -6.58 5.23 -16.65
N GLU A 401 -7.61 6.00 -16.29
CA GLU A 401 -7.98 7.24 -16.97
C GLU A 401 -7.30 8.46 -16.33
N ALA A 402 -6.78 9.35 -17.15
CA ALA A 402 -6.18 10.61 -16.75
C ALA A 402 -6.72 11.77 -17.60
N THR A 403 -6.73 12.96 -17.01
CA THR A 403 -7.08 14.20 -17.71
C THR A 403 -5.96 15.20 -17.57
N THR A 404 -5.52 15.77 -18.68
CA THR A 404 -4.57 16.87 -18.72
C THR A 404 -5.24 18.11 -19.27
N SER A 405 -5.07 19.23 -18.58
CA SER A 405 -5.50 20.56 -19.02
C SER A 405 -4.28 21.46 -19.10
N LYS A 406 -4.07 22.09 -20.27
CA LYS A 406 -2.96 23.02 -20.50
C LYS A 406 -3.45 24.25 -21.25
N ASP A 407 -3.05 25.41 -20.76
CA ASP A 407 -3.28 26.65 -21.49
C ASP A 407 -2.25 26.79 -22.62
N LEU A 408 -2.76 26.81 -23.85
CA LEU A 408 -1.99 27.04 -25.09
C LEU A 408 -2.48 28.29 -25.82
N THR A 409 -3.38 29.09 -25.22
CA THR A 409 -4.05 30.20 -25.89
C THR A 409 -3.13 31.37 -26.24
N GLU A 410 -1.99 31.50 -25.56
CA GLU A 410 -0.95 32.49 -25.84
C GLU A 410 0.11 32.02 -26.84
N HIS A 411 0.19 30.70 -27.07
CA HIS A 411 1.17 30.09 -27.96
C HIS A 411 0.96 30.60 -29.39
N PRO A 412 2.01 30.86 -30.18
CA PRO A 412 1.86 31.36 -31.56
C PRO A 412 1.04 30.44 -32.48
N TRP A 413 0.97 29.14 -32.19
CA TRP A 413 0.16 28.16 -32.92
C TRP A 413 -1.32 28.10 -32.49
N ALA A 414 -1.72 28.90 -31.50
CA ALA A 414 -3.10 28.97 -31.05
C ALA A 414 -4.06 29.23 -32.24
N GLY A 415 -5.16 28.47 -32.30
CA GLY A 415 -6.14 28.57 -33.38
C GLY A 415 -5.77 27.83 -34.68
N GLN A 416 -4.56 27.25 -34.78
CA GLN A 416 -4.18 26.42 -35.92
C GLN A 416 -4.86 25.05 -35.88
N LYS A 417 -5.16 24.49 -37.05
CA LYS A 417 -5.58 23.09 -37.19
C LYS A 417 -4.37 22.18 -37.14
N VAL A 418 -4.37 21.24 -36.20
CA VAL A 418 -3.26 20.33 -35.94
C VAL A 418 -3.74 18.89 -35.85
N ALA A 419 -2.87 17.98 -36.24
CA ALA A 419 -2.96 16.56 -35.94
C ALA A 419 -2.35 16.30 -34.57
N LEU A 420 -3.16 15.79 -33.65
CA LEU A 420 -2.78 15.47 -32.27
C LEU A 420 -2.65 13.95 -32.11
N THR A 421 -1.49 13.48 -31.70
CA THR A 421 -1.22 12.06 -31.39
C THR A 421 -0.66 11.95 -29.98
N LEU A 422 -1.22 11.08 -29.13
CA LEU A 422 -0.69 10.85 -27.79
C LEU A 422 0.41 9.79 -27.87
N VAL A 423 1.50 10.03 -27.16
CA VAL A 423 2.66 9.15 -27.09
C VAL A 423 2.95 8.84 -25.64
N VAL A 424 3.07 7.56 -25.32
CA VAL A 424 3.46 7.07 -24.00
C VAL A 424 4.73 6.24 -24.13
N THR A 425 5.61 6.36 -23.15
CA THR A 425 6.85 5.59 -23.07
C THR A 425 6.90 4.93 -21.69
N ASP A 426 7.11 3.63 -21.68
CA ASP A 426 7.35 2.88 -20.45
C ASP A 426 8.79 3.14 -19.95
N ALA A 427 9.17 2.49 -18.85
CA ALA A 427 10.54 2.61 -18.33
C ALA A 427 11.52 1.59 -18.93
N ALA A 428 11.06 0.65 -19.77
CA ALA A 428 11.88 -0.21 -20.62
C ALA A 428 12.29 0.47 -21.95
N GLY A 429 11.67 1.62 -22.28
CA GLY A 429 11.89 2.39 -23.50
C GLY A 429 10.94 2.03 -24.65
N GLN A 430 9.93 1.20 -24.43
CA GLN A 430 8.91 0.89 -25.43
C GLN A 430 7.93 2.05 -25.55
N VAL A 431 7.44 2.27 -26.77
CA VAL A 431 6.60 3.43 -27.11
C VAL A 431 5.24 2.98 -27.61
N GLY A 432 4.19 3.50 -26.98
CA GLY A 432 2.80 3.40 -27.40
C GLY A 432 2.32 4.69 -28.06
N ARG A 433 1.52 4.57 -29.12
CA ARG A 433 0.89 5.71 -29.80
C ARG A 433 -0.62 5.53 -29.89
N SER A 434 -1.36 6.64 -29.76
CA SER A 434 -2.81 6.65 -29.97
C SER A 434 -3.18 6.79 -31.44
N GLU A 435 -4.48 6.71 -31.73
CA GLU A 435 -5.03 7.28 -32.97
C GLU A 435 -4.76 8.79 -33.05
N THR A 436 -4.60 9.30 -34.27
CA THR A 436 -4.39 10.72 -34.53
C THR A 436 -5.74 11.43 -34.67
N LYS A 437 -5.95 12.52 -33.92
CA LYS A 437 -7.16 13.34 -34.00
C LYS A 437 -6.86 14.73 -34.53
N VAL A 438 -7.71 15.21 -35.42
CA VAL A 438 -7.62 16.56 -36.00
C VAL A 438 -8.38 17.54 -35.13
N ILE A 439 -7.69 18.54 -34.59
CA ILE A 439 -8.27 19.52 -33.69
C ILE A 439 -7.82 20.93 -34.06
N THR A 440 -8.62 21.93 -33.71
CA THR A 440 -8.19 23.32 -33.74
C THR A 440 -7.71 23.72 -32.36
N LEU A 441 -6.45 24.13 -32.23
CA LEU A 441 -5.90 24.55 -30.94
C LEU A 441 -6.76 25.68 -30.33
N PRO A 442 -6.98 25.68 -29.01
CA PRO A 442 -7.66 26.79 -28.36
C PRO A 442 -6.89 28.10 -28.57
N GLU A 443 -7.62 29.18 -28.79
CA GLU A 443 -7.07 30.52 -28.97
C GLU A 443 -7.79 31.51 -28.07
N ARG A 444 -7.06 32.56 -27.67
CA ARG A 444 -7.65 33.66 -26.92
C ARG A 444 -8.66 34.41 -27.80
N PRO A 445 -9.92 34.58 -27.36
CA PRO A 445 -10.87 35.38 -28.11
C PRO A 445 -10.49 36.87 -28.02
N PHE A 446 -10.43 37.55 -29.17
CA PHE A 446 -10.28 39.00 -29.27
C PHE A 446 -11.60 39.63 -29.69
N SER A 447 -12.11 40.57 -28.88
CA SER A 447 -13.33 41.31 -29.20
C SER A 447 -13.06 42.46 -30.17
N ASN A 448 -11.85 43.05 -30.13
CA ASN A 448 -11.44 44.10 -31.04
C ASN A 448 -11.00 43.50 -32.40
N PRO A 449 -11.64 43.87 -33.52
CA PRO A 449 -11.30 43.31 -34.84
C PRO A 449 -9.85 43.64 -35.26
N LEU A 450 -9.29 44.76 -34.82
CA LEU A 450 -7.90 45.12 -35.09
C LEU A 450 -6.93 44.24 -34.31
N ALA A 451 -7.20 43.98 -33.03
CA ALA A 451 -6.38 43.07 -32.21
C ALA A 451 -6.41 41.64 -32.76
N ARG A 452 -7.61 41.17 -33.16
CA ARG A 452 -7.79 39.87 -33.81
C ARG A 452 -6.98 39.75 -35.10
N ALA A 453 -7.00 40.78 -35.94
CA ALA A 453 -6.22 40.79 -37.18
C ALA A 453 -4.71 40.70 -36.90
N ILE A 454 -4.19 41.44 -35.90
CA ILE A 454 -2.78 41.38 -35.52
C ILE A 454 -2.42 39.99 -34.98
N ALA A 455 -3.27 39.38 -34.15
CA ALA A 455 -3.05 38.02 -33.64
C ALA A 455 -3.03 36.98 -34.77
N GLU A 456 -3.91 37.11 -35.75
CA GLU A 456 -3.90 36.26 -36.95
C GLU A 456 -2.62 36.44 -37.77
N GLN A 457 -2.18 37.69 -38.00
CA GLN A 457 -0.92 37.97 -38.69
C GLN A 457 0.30 37.44 -37.93
N ARG A 458 0.30 37.51 -36.59
CA ARG A 458 1.34 36.89 -35.74
C ARG A 458 1.41 35.39 -35.98
N ARG A 459 0.25 34.71 -36.02
CA ARG A 459 0.18 33.26 -36.26
C ARG A 459 0.74 32.89 -37.63
N ILE A 460 0.35 33.60 -38.69
CA ILE A 460 0.88 33.36 -40.04
C ILE A 460 2.40 33.48 -40.06
N LEU A 461 2.94 34.56 -39.48
CA LEU A 461 4.39 34.77 -39.38
C LEU A 461 5.08 33.67 -38.55
N ALA A 462 4.44 33.22 -37.46
CA ALA A 462 5.00 32.22 -36.57
C ALA A 462 5.06 30.82 -37.18
N LEU A 463 4.08 30.47 -38.02
CA LEU A 463 4.01 29.18 -38.71
C LEU A 463 4.94 29.13 -39.93
N ASP A 464 5.19 30.27 -40.58
CA ASP A 464 6.10 30.34 -41.71
C ASP A 464 6.80 31.71 -41.82
N ALA A 465 8.12 31.71 -41.64
CA ALA A 465 8.98 32.88 -41.76
C ALA A 465 8.96 33.47 -43.18
N ASN A 466 8.70 32.66 -44.21
CA ASN A 466 8.64 33.12 -45.61
C ASN A 466 7.45 34.05 -45.87
N GLN A 467 6.40 33.99 -45.04
CA GLN A 467 5.23 34.86 -45.14
C GLN A 467 5.47 36.28 -44.59
N ARG A 468 6.71 36.64 -44.24
CA ARG A 468 7.06 37.99 -43.77
C ARG A 468 6.51 39.10 -44.67
N ASP A 469 6.69 38.98 -45.97
CA ASP A 469 6.29 40.02 -46.93
C ASP A 469 4.77 40.10 -47.06
N HIS A 470 4.07 38.95 -47.03
CA HIS A 470 2.61 38.90 -46.98
C HIS A 470 2.05 39.60 -45.73
N VAL A 471 2.62 39.29 -44.56
CA VAL A 471 2.22 39.91 -43.28
C VAL A 471 2.48 41.42 -43.30
N LEU A 472 3.60 41.86 -43.88
CA LEU A 472 3.93 43.28 -44.05
C LEU A 472 2.90 44.01 -44.94
N ASP A 473 2.49 43.39 -46.04
CA ASP A 473 1.48 43.92 -46.94
C ASP A 473 0.11 44.02 -46.26
N MET A 474 -0.31 42.98 -45.53
CA MET A 474 -1.57 42.98 -44.80
C MET A 474 -1.59 44.04 -43.69
N LEU A 475 -0.49 44.18 -42.93
CA LEU A 475 -0.36 45.27 -41.94
C LEU A 475 -0.38 46.65 -42.61
N SER A 476 0.18 46.79 -43.80
CA SER A 476 0.15 48.04 -44.56
C SER A 476 -1.27 48.36 -45.05
N ALA A 477 -2.04 47.35 -45.45
CA ALA A 477 -3.45 47.49 -45.82
C ALA A 477 -4.31 47.98 -44.64
N LEU A 478 -4.08 47.44 -43.43
CA LEU A 478 -4.76 47.90 -42.20
C LEU A 478 -4.48 49.38 -41.88
N MET A 479 -3.33 49.90 -42.33
CA MET A 479 -2.89 51.29 -42.12
C MET A 479 -3.19 52.23 -43.30
N LEU A 480 -4.00 51.84 -44.29
CA LEU A 480 -4.28 52.68 -45.47
C LEU A 480 -5.10 53.93 -45.13
N ARG A 481 -6.07 53.82 -44.21
CA ARG A 481 -6.92 54.93 -43.73
C ARG A 481 -6.95 54.97 -42.19
N PRO A 482 -5.82 55.26 -41.55
CA PRO A 482 -5.65 55.07 -40.10
C PRO A 482 -6.57 55.97 -39.28
N GLU A 483 -6.96 57.14 -39.80
CA GLU A 483 -7.89 58.06 -39.11
C GLU A 483 -9.31 57.49 -38.97
N GLU A 484 -9.71 56.58 -39.85
CA GLU A 484 -11.03 55.92 -39.80
C GLU A 484 -10.97 54.57 -39.08
N THR A 485 -9.89 53.81 -39.26
CA THR A 485 -9.76 52.43 -38.75
C THR A 485 -9.09 52.34 -37.37
N ILE A 486 -8.24 53.29 -36.99
CA ILE A 486 -7.43 53.25 -35.76
C ILE A 486 -7.64 54.54 -34.94
N LYS A 487 -8.61 54.51 -34.02
CA LYS A 487 -9.00 55.68 -33.21
C LYS A 487 -7.94 56.19 -32.23
N ASN A 488 -6.98 55.33 -31.84
CA ASN A 488 -5.97 55.65 -30.83
C ASN A 488 -4.58 55.78 -31.48
N ALA A 489 -3.92 56.93 -31.30
CA ALA A 489 -2.58 57.20 -31.83
C ALA A 489 -1.52 56.23 -31.31
N ALA A 490 -1.65 55.73 -30.06
CA ALA A 490 -0.73 54.73 -29.51
C ALA A 490 -0.83 53.38 -30.25
N HIS A 491 -2.04 52.96 -30.62
CA HIS A 491 -2.26 51.72 -31.38
C HIS A 491 -1.66 51.85 -32.80
N TYR A 492 -1.83 53.02 -33.42
CA TYR A 492 -1.23 53.31 -34.73
C TYR A 492 0.31 53.27 -34.66
N LEU A 493 0.92 53.90 -33.65
CA LEU A 493 2.37 53.85 -33.45
C LEU A 493 2.87 52.42 -33.20
N GLY A 494 2.11 51.59 -32.48
CA GLY A 494 2.40 50.17 -32.31
C GLY A 494 2.47 49.42 -33.64
N LEU A 495 1.48 49.62 -34.53
CA LEU A 495 1.45 49.03 -35.87
C LEU A 495 2.58 49.52 -36.78
N VAL A 496 2.89 50.83 -36.75
CA VAL A 496 4.04 51.40 -37.47
C VAL A 496 5.35 50.77 -37.00
N THR A 497 5.47 50.53 -35.69
CA THR A 497 6.65 49.89 -35.08
C THR A 497 6.76 48.44 -35.52
N ILE A 498 5.66 47.66 -35.47
CA ILE A 498 5.61 46.27 -35.99
C ILE A 498 6.08 46.23 -37.45
N ARG A 499 5.48 47.07 -38.32
CA ARG A 499 5.84 47.12 -39.75
C ARG A 499 7.31 47.47 -39.95
N THR A 500 7.84 48.41 -39.18
CA THR A 500 9.25 48.83 -39.28
C THR A 500 10.18 47.71 -38.83
N LYS A 501 9.86 47.02 -37.73
CA LYS A 501 10.60 45.85 -37.25
C LYS A 501 10.60 44.72 -38.28
N LEU A 502 9.43 44.36 -38.82
CA LEU A 502 9.30 43.35 -39.89
C LEU A 502 10.14 43.69 -41.11
N ARG A 503 10.14 44.95 -41.55
CA ARG A 503 10.94 45.40 -42.71
C ARG A 503 12.46 45.34 -42.46
N LEU A 504 12.88 45.56 -41.22
CA LEU A 504 14.29 45.54 -40.83
C LEU A 504 14.77 44.14 -40.42
N ALA A 505 13.85 43.21 -40.14
CA ALA A 505 14.15 41.85 -39.72
C ALA A 505 14.87 41.08 -40.85
N ARG A 506 16.06 40.57 -40.51
CA ARG A 506 16.93 39.80 -41.42
C ARG A 506 17.25 38.39 -40.92
N SER A 507 16.90 38.09 -39.68
CA SER A 507 17.10 36.78 -39.03
C SER A 507 15.81 36.29 -38.38
N ASP A 508 15.71 34.99 -38.17
CA ASP A 508 14.57 34.35 -37.50
C ASP A 508 14.35 34.91 -36.10
N ASP A 509 15.43 35.18 -35.34
CA ASP A 509 15.33 35.80 -34.02
C ASP A 509 14.65 37.17 -34.07
N SER A 510 14.98 38.00 -35.07
CA SER A 510 14.35 39.31 -35.24
C SER A 510 12.87 39.20 -35.66
N LEU A 511 12.48 38.12 -36.34
CA LEU A 511 11.10 37.83 -36.68
C LEU A 511 10.33 37.34 -35.44
N ARG A 512 10.92 36.48 -34.60
CA ARG A 512 10.35 36.04 -33.31
C ARG A 512 10.12 37.24 -32.38
N ASP A 513 11.11 38.12 -32.22
CA ASP A 513 10.99 39.36 -31.45
C ASP A 513 9.83 40.25 -31.95
N THR A 514 9.61 40.24 -33.26
CA THR A 514 8.52 41.01 -33.87
C THR A 514 7.17 40.34 -33.65
N ALA A 515 7.08 39.01 -33.76
CA ALA A 515 5.89 38.23 -33.45
C ALA A 515 5.46 38.37 -31.97
N ASP A 516 6.43 38.41 -31.04
CA ASP A 516 6.17 38.66 -29.62
C ASP A 516 5.69 40.09 -29.38
N TYR A 517 6.26 41.07 -30.07
CA TYR A 517 5.78 42.45 -30.02
C TYR A 517 4.37 42.61 -30.62
N MET A 518 4.06 41.87 -31.69
CA MET A 518 2.69 41.84 -32.25
C MET A 518 1.67 41.36 -31.22
N TRP A 519 2.01 40.34 -30.41
CA TRP A 519 1.17 39.89 -29.31
C TRP A 519 0.93 40.99 -28.27
N GLN A 520 1.99 41.66 -27.82
CA GLN A 520 1.89 42.76 -26.85
C GLN A 520 1.02 43.90 -27.36
N VAL A 521 1.15 44.27 -28.63
CA VAL A 521 0.31 45.30 -29.26
C VAL A 521 -1.14 44.83 -29.39
N ALA A 522 -1.39 43.58 -29.76
CA ALA A 522 -2.75 43.02 -29.82
C ALA A 522 -3.44 43.07 -28.45
N LEU A 523 -2.74 42.65 -27.39
CA LEU A 523 -3.22 42.77 -26.01
C LEU A 523 -3.46 44.23 -25.61
N GLY A 524 -2.51 45.12 -25.91
CA GLY A 524 -2.64 46.54 -25.64
C GLY A 524 -3.82 47.20 -26.36
N ILE A 525 -4.17 46.74 -27.56
CA ILE A 525 -5.33 47.22 -28.34
C ILE A 525 -6.64 46.66 -27.77
N GLU A 526 -6.66 45.39 -27.36
CA GLU A 526 -7.80 44.76 -26.71
C GLU A 526 -8.13 45.45 -25.39
N ASP A 527 -7.11 45.66 -24.56
CA ASP A 527 -7.25 46.34 -23.27
C ASP A 527 -7.37 47.86 -23.42
N GLY A 528 -6.96 48.42 -24.56
CA GLY A 528 -6.95 49.86 -24.84
C GLY A 528 -8.34 50.52 -24.82
N ASN A 529 -9.41 49.74 -24.98
CA ASN A 529 -10.79 50.20 -24.86
C ASN A 529 -11.31 50.21 -23.41
N LEU A 530 -10.60 49.58 -22.48
CA LEU A 530 -10.99 49.48 -21.07
C LEU A 530 -10.68 50.79 -20.34
N SER A 531 -11.61 51.22 -19.48
CA SER A 531 -11.34 52.38 -18.62
C SER A 531 -10.23 52.12 -17.61
N ALA A 532 -9.64 53.18 -17.04
CA ALA A 532 -8.65 53.01 -15.98
C ALA A 532 -9.23 52.31 -14.73
N ALA A 533 -10.54 52.42 -14.50
CA ALA A 533 -11.24 51.69 -13.44
C ALA A 533 -11.49 50.23 -13.82
N GLU A 534 -11.89 49.97 -15.07
CA GLU A 534 -12.15 48.61 -15.61
C GLU A 534 -10.86 47.76 -15.65
N LYS A 535 -9.72 48.36 -16.02
CA LYS A 535 -8.41 47.70 -15.96
C LYS A 535 -8.02 47.30 -14.54
N ARG A 536 -8.18 48.22 -13.58
CA ARG A 536 -7.90 47.94 -12.17
C ARG A 536 -8.81 46.85 -11.61
N LEU A 537 -10.07 46.83 -12.02
CA LEU A 537 -11.02 45.81 -11.61
C LEU A 537 -10.58 44.43 -12.11
N ARG A 538 -10.26 44.28 -13.40
CA ARG A 538 -9.75 43.00 -13.95
C ARG A 538 -8.45 42.55 -13.27
N GLN A 539 -7.50 43.47 -13.08
CA GLN A 539 -6.24 43.17 -12.40
C GLN A 539 -6.46 42.68 -10.97
N ALA A 540 -7.37 43.31 -10.22
CA ALA A 540 -7.70 42.88 -8.86
C ALA A 540 -8.43 41.53 -8.85
N GLN A 541 -9.30 41.25 -9.83
CA GLN A 541 -9.96 39.95 -10.00
C GLN A 541 -8.94 38.83 -10.29
N GLU A 542 -8.04 39.04 -11.25
CA GLU A 542 -7.01 38.07 -11.62
C GLU A 542 -6.00 37.83 -10.49
N ALA A 543 -5.56 38.90 -9.81
CA ALA A 543 -4.63 38.78 -8.69
C ALA A 543 -5.24 37.97 -7.54
N LEU A 544 -6.52 38.21 -7.20
CA LEU A 544 -7.22 37.43 -6.18
C LEU A 544 -7.41 35.98 -6.61
N LYS A 545 -7.80 35.73 -7.87
CA LYS A 545 -7.94 34.36 -8.40
C LYS A 545 -6.61 33.59 -8.33
N ASN A 546 -5.51 34.19 -8.77
CA ASN A 546 -4.19 33.56 -8.72
C ASN A 546 -3.73 33.29 -7.28
N ALA A 547 -4.03 34.20 -6.35
CA ALA A 547 -3.73 34.02 -4.93
C ALA A 547 -4.52 32.86 -4.32
N LEU A 548 -5.79 32.68 -4.71
CA LEU A 548 -6.60 31.54 -4.29
C LEU A 548 -6.06 30.22 -4.85
N GLN A 549 -5.71 30.18 -6.14
CA GLN A 549 -5.16 28.98 -6.80
C GLN A 549 -3.80 28.55 -6.24
N ASN A 550 -2.93 29.51 -5.95
CA ASN A 550 -1.59 29.25 -5.41
C ASN A 550 -1.58 29.07 -3.89
N GLY A 551 -2.74 29.14 -3.23
CA GLY A 551 -2.87 28.95 -1.80
C GLY A 551 -2.14 30.00 -0.96
N ALA A 552 -2.20 31.26 -1.39
CA ALA A 552 -1.58 32.41 -0.73
C ALA A 552 -1.98 32.56 0.75
N SER A 553 -1.19 33.36 1.48
CA SER A 553 -1.44 33.62 2.90
C SER A 553 -2.74 34.38 3.12
N GLN A 554 -3.33 34.21 4.31
CA GLN A 554 -4.60 34.86 4.67
C GLN A 554 -4.53 36.40 4.57
N GLU A 555 -3.39 36.98 4.93
CA GLU A 555 -3.13 38.43 4.85
C GLU A 555 -3.10 38.93 3.40
N GLU A 556 -2.52 38.14 2.49
CA GLU A 556 -2.48 38.47 1.05
C GLU A 556 -3.88 38.40 0.43
N ILE A 557 -4.66 37.38 0.79
CA ILE A 557 -6.05 37.24 0.34
C ILE A 557 -6.90 38.42 0.82
N GLU A 558 -6.78 38.83 2.08
CA GLU A 558 -7.52 39.97 2.63
C GLU A 558 -7.17 41.27 1.92
N LYS A 559 -5.89 41.51 1.67
CA LYS A 559 -5.41 42.68 0.90
C LYS A 559 -5.97 42.69 -0.52
N LEU A 560 -5.89 41.56 -1.23
CA LEU A 560 -6.38 41.45 -2.61
C LEU A 560 -7.91 41.59 -2.70
N THR A 561 -8.64 41.09 -1.69
CA THR A 561 -10.08 41.24 -1.60
C THR A 561 -10.47 42.70 -1.35
N ALA A 562 -9.71 43.42 -0.53
CA ALA A 562 -9.88 44.86 -0.32
C ALA A 562 -9.57 45.68 -1.59
N ASP A 563 -8.52 45.32 -2.33
CA ASP A 563 -8.17 45.94 -3.61
C ASP A 563 -9.26 45.71 -4.66
N LEU A 564 -9.84 44.51 -4.72
CA LEU A 564 -10.98 44.20 -5.59
C LEU A 564 -12.22 45.03 -5.22
N ARG A 565 -12.52 45.17 -3.93
CA ARG A 565 -13.63 46.00 -3.43
C ARG A 565 -13.47 47.45 -3.87
N LYS A 566 -12.26 48.01 -3.76
CA LYS A 566 -11.94 49.38 -4.19
C LYS A 566 -12.07 49.54 -5.70
N ALA A 567 -11.50 48.62 -6.48
CA ALA A 567 -11.55 48.68 -7.93
C ALA A 567 -13.00 48.57 -8.47
N MET A 568 -13.84 47.77 -7.82
CA MET A 568 -15.26 47.65 -8.16
C MET A 568 -16.03 48.96 -7.91
N GLN A 569 -15.78 49.62 -6.78
CA GLN A 569 -16.40 50.92 -6.47
C GLN A 569 -16.02 51.99 -7.49
N ASP A 570 -14.74 52.03 -7.88
CA ASP A 570 -14.24 52.96 -8.90
C ASP A 570 -14.88 52.65 -10.27
N PHE A 571 -15.04 51.37 -10.62
CA PHE A 571 -15.72 50.95 -11.85
C PHE A 571 -17.18 51.37 -11.86
N LEU A 572 -17.96 51.07 -10.80
CA LEU A 572 -19.38 51.43 -10.73
C LEU A 572 -19.60 52.94 -10.80
N ARG A 573 -18.70 53.73 -10.19
CA ARG A 573 -18.74 55.20 -10.26
C ARG A 573 -18.51 55.70 -11.69
N GLU A 574 -17.50 55.18 -12.38
CA GLU A 574 -17.23 55.56 -13.77
C GLU A 574 -18.33 55.08 -14.71
N PHE A 575 -18.84 53.86 -14.49
CA PHE A 575 -19.95 53.27 -15.23
C PHE A 575 -21.23 54.12 -15.09
N ALA A 576 -21.59 54.52 -13.86
CA ALA A 576 -22.74 55.39 -13.61
C ALA A 576 -22.57 56.78 -14.26
N GLN A 577 -21.37 57.36 -14.22
CA GLN A 577 -21.08 58.63 -14.91
C GLN A 577 -21.23 58.51 -16.43
N ARG A 578 -20.73 57.42 -17.04
CA ARG A 578 -20.92 57.15 -18.48
C ARG A 578 -22.40 56.96 -18.84
N GLN A 579 -23.16 56.28 -17.98
CA GLN A 579 -24.60 56.09 -18.19
C GLN A 579 -25.37 57.42 -18.15
N GLN A 580 -24.97 58.34 -17.26
CA GLN A 580 -25.56 59.68 -17.16
C GLN A 580 -25.16 60.63 -18.31
N GLN A 581 -24.00 60.40 -18.93
CA GLN A 581 -23.48 61.16 -20.07
C GLN A 581 -24.03 60.66 -21.42
N ASN A 582 -24.50 59.41 -21.50
CA ASN A 582 -25.11 58.87 -22.71
C ASN A 582 -26.51 59.48 -22.96
N PRO A 583 -26.72 60.24 -24.07
CA PRO A 583 -28.00 60.86 -24.38
C PRO A 583 -29.15 59.85 -24.55
N ASN A 584 -28.84 58.65 -25.04
CA ASN A 584 -29.80 57.56 -25.27
C ASN A 584 -30.28 56.88 -23.97
N ALA A 585 -29.52 56.97 -22.88
CA ALA A 585 -29.91 56.36 -21.59
C ALA A 585 -30.94 57.20 -20.81
N ARG A 586 -31.07 58.49 -21.13
CA ARG A 586 -32.03 59.40 -20.47
C ARG A 586 -33.47 59.25 -20.98
N GLN A 587 -33.69 58.53 -22.09
CA GLN A 587 -35.01 58.39 -22.71
C GLN A 587 -35.70 57.05 -22.46
N SER A 588 -35.01 56.06 -21.87
CA SER A 588 -35.61 54.78 -21.50
C SER A 588 -36.01 54.78 -20.04
N ALA A 589 -37.31 54.68 -19.76
CA ALA A 589 -37.80 54.40 -18.42
C ALA A 589 -37.26 53.03 -17.97
N PRO A 590 -36.73 52.88 -16.74
CA PRO A 590 -36.29 51.59 -16.23
C PRO A 590 -37.46 50.60 -16.26
N ASP A 591 -37.25 49.42 -16.84
CA ASP A 591 -38.22 48.33 -16.81
C ASP A 591 -38.41 47.89 -15.34
N PRO A 592 -39.64 47.94 -14.77
CA PRO A 592 -39.89 47.59 -13.37
C PRO A 592 -39.61 46.11 -13.02
N ASN A 593 -39.42 45.25 -14.03
CA ASN A 593 -39.08 43.83 -13.83
C ASN A 593 -37.61 43.49 -14.13
N ALA A 594 -36.78 44.43 -14.58
CA ALA A 594 -35.34 44.20 -14.68
C ALA A 594 -34.75 44.21 -13.27
N ARG A 595 -34.35 43.02 -12.77
CA ARG A 595 -33.58 42.91 -11.53
C ARG A 595 -32.21 43.57 -11.73
N MET A 596 -32.13 44.88 -11.50
CA MET A 596 -30.86 45.58 -11.40
C MET A 596 -30.14 45.05 -10.16
N LEU A 597 -28.99 44.44 -10.37
CA LEU A 597 -28.13 43.99 -9.28
C LEU A 597 -27.74 45.21 -8.45
N THR A 598 -28.11 45.23 -7.17
CA THR A 598 -27.89 46.39 -6.31
C THR A 598 -26.46 46.42 -5.79
N GLU A 599 -25.95 47.60 -5.45
CA GLU A 599 -24.63 47.76 -4.80
C GLU A 599 -24.50 46.86 -3.55
N LYS A 600 -25.61 46.64 -2.83
CA LYS A 600 -25.69 45.75 -1.68
C LYS A 600 -25.58 44.26 -2.04
N ASP A 601 -26.09 43.83 -3.20
CA ASP A 601 -25.96 42.45 -3.68
C ASP A 601 -24.51 42.11 -4.00
N LEU A 602 -23.81 43.05 -4.66
CA LEU A 602 -22.39 42.93 -4.98
C LEU A 602 -21.50 42.94 -3.73
N GLN A 603 -21.81 43.78 -2.74
CA GLN A 603 -21.12 43.78 -1.44
C GLN A 603 -21.27 42.43 -0.72
N ARG A 604 -22.48 41.85 -0.68
CA ARG A 604 -22.70 40.54 -0.06
C ARG A 604 -21.92 39.41 -0.72
N MET A 605 -21.82 39.40 -2.05
CA MET A 605 -21.01 38.40 -2.76
C MET A 605 -19.52 38.55 -2.42
N MET A 606 -19.02 39.79 -2.31
CA MET A 606 -17.64 40.07 -1.91
C MET A 606 -17.34 39.61 -0.48
N ASP A 607 -18.27 39.84 0.45
CA ASP A 607 -18.13 39.38 1.83
C ASP A 607 -18.21 37.85 1.92
N GLN A 608 -18.99 37.20 1.05
CA GLN A 608 -19.01 35.73 0.93
C GLN A 608 -17.69 35.19 0.38
N ILE A 609 -17.12 35.81 -0.66
CA ILE A 609 -15.80 35.45 -1.20
C ILE A 609 -14.73 35.57 -0.09
N GLU A 610 -14.74 36.67 0.66
CA GLU A 610 -13.82 36.89 1.78
C GLU A 610 -13.96 35.80 2.85
N ASN A 611 -15.20 35.53 3.31
CA ASN A 611 -15.48 34.51 4.32
C ASN A 611 -15.09 33.10 3.86
N LEU A 612 -15.41 32.73 2.62
CA LEU A 612 -15.05 31.42 2.07
C LEU A 612 -13.54 31.27 1.96
N ALA A 613 -12.84 32.33 1.55
CA ALA A 613 -11.39 32.33 1.51
C ALA A 613 -10.77 32.22 2.92
N ARG A 614 -11.32 32.92 3.93
CA ARG A 614 -10.91 32.79 5.35
C ARG A 614 -11.14 31.38 5.92
N GLN A 615 -12.20 30.73 5.47
CA GLN A 615 -12.60 29.39 5.92
C GLN A 615 -11.82 28.27 5.20
N GLY A 616 -10.96 28.60 4.23
CA GLY A 616 -10.19 27.63 3.45
C GLY A 616 -10.94 27.02 2.26
N SER A 617 -12.19 27.42 2.02
CA SER A 617 -13.05 26.97 0.91
C SER A 617 -12.72 27.70 -0.40
N ARG A 618 -11.47 27.56 -0.86
CA ARG A 618 -10.91 28.29 -2.02
C ARG A 618 -11.69 28.03 -3.32
N ASP A 619 -12.07 26.76 -3.56
CA ASP A 619 -12.82 26.37 -4.76
C ASP A 619 -14.19 27.08 -4.86
N GLN A 620 -14.86 27.27 -3.72
CA GLN A 620 -16.15 27.96 -3.65
C GLN A 620 -16.00 29.47 -3.83
N ALA A 621 -14.92 30.05 -3.29
CA ALA A 621 -14.56 31.45 -3.53
C ALA A 621 -14.26 31.71 -5.01
N GLU A 622 -13.55 30.79 -5.68
CA GLU A 622 -13.30 30.85 -7.13
C GLU A 622 -14.59 30.80 -7.95
N GLN A 623 -15.54 29.94 -7.57
CA GLN A 623 -16.85 29.88 -8.22
C GLN A 623 -17.60 31.20 -8.13
N LEU A 624 -17.63 31.85 -6.96
CA LEU A 624 -18.27 33.16 -6.80
C LEU A 624 -17.55 34.26 -7.59
N LEU A 625 -16.21 34.23 -7.68
CA LEU A 625 -15.45 35.14 -8.53
C LEU A 625 -15.78 34.97 -10.01
N SER A 626 -15.97 33.73 -10.47
CA SER A 626 -16.42 33.47 -11.85
C SER A 626 -17.85 33.98 -12.10
N GLN A 627 -18.77 33.79 -11.15
CA GLN A 627 -20.14 34.32 -11.24
C GLN A 627 -20.13 35.86 -11.30
N LEU A 628 -19.25 36.50 -10.53
CA LEU A 628 -19.07 37.95 -10.57
C LEU A 628 -18.56 38.40 -11.95
N GLN A 629 -17.62 37.67 -12.55
CA GLN A 629 -17.11 37.94 -13.90
C GLN A 629 -18.21 37.81 -14.96
N ASP A 630 -19.04 36.77 -14.86
CA ASP A 630 -20.15 36.54 -15.79
C ASP A 630 -21.22 37.64 -15.70
N LEU A 631 -21.54 38.09 -14.48
CA LEU A 631 -22.44 39.21 -14.26
C LEU A 631 -21.93 40.50 -14.91
N MET A 632 -20.62 40.75 -14.84
CA MET A 632 -19.98 41.92 -15.43
C MET A 632 -19.94 41.87 -16.95
N ASN A 633 -19.60 40.71 -17.52
CA ASN A 633 -19.64 40.49 -18.97
C ASN A 633 -21.06 40.66 -19.53
N ASN A 634 -22.06 40.17 -18.79
CA ASN A 634 -23.47 40.31 -19.15
C ASN A 634 -23.97 41.76 -19.04
N LEU A 635 -23.49 42.53 -18.06
CA LEU A 635 -23.80 43.96 -17.91
C LEU A 635 -23.24 44.80 -19.07
N GLN A 636 -22.08 44.41 -19.60
CA GLN A 636 -21.47 45.00 -20.80
C GLN A 636 -22.22 44.63 -22.10
N MET A 637 -22.80 43.42 -22.16
CA MET A 637 -23.57 42.90 -23.30
C MET A 637 -25.04 43.34 -23.32
N GLY A 638 -25.66 43.62 -22.17
CA GLY A 638 -27.06 44.06 -22.05
C GLY A 638 -27.36 45.44 -22.65
N GLN A 639 -26.34 46.17 -23.08
CA GLN A 639 -26.47 47.49 -23.70
C GLN A 639 -26.77 47.43 -25.21
N ALA A 640 -26.75 46.22 -25.81
CA ALA A 640 -26.76 46.04 -27.25
C ALA A 640 -27.97 45.27 -27.83
N GLN A 641 -29.19 45.32 -27.27
CA GLN A 641 -30.41 45.01 -28.06
C GLN A 641 -31.73 45.33 -27.33
N PRO A 642 -32.59 46.23 -27.87
CA PRO A 642 -34.02 46.17 -27.60
C PRO A 642 -34.77 45.92 -28.92
N GLY A 643 -35.34 44.72 -29.08
CA GLY A 643 -36.15 44.40 -30.25
C GLY A 643 -36.82 43.03 -30.20
N GLN A 644 -38.13 43.06 -29.94
CA GLN A 644 -39.16 42.09 -30.33
C GLN A 644 -39.40 40.79 -29.54
N GLN A 645 -40.63 40.76 -29.02
CA GLN A 645 -41.65 39.68 -29.09
C GLN A 645 -41.73 38.65 -27.96
N GLY A 646 -42.95 38.55 -27.42
CA GLY A 646 -43.42 37.39 -26.65
C GLY A 646 -44.58 37.68 -25.70
N GLN A 647 -45.64 38.38 -26.14
CA GLN A 647 -46.83 38.64 -25.33
C GLN A 647 -47.94 37.64 -25.70
N GLY A 648 -48.27 36.70 -24.80
CA GLY A 648 -49.43 35.82 -24.97
C GLY A 648 -49.45 34.64 -23.99
N GLN A 649 -50.59 34.47 -23.29
CA GLN A 649 -50.97 33.35 -22.39
C GLN A 649 -50.32 33.29 -21.00
N GLN A 650 -50.85 34.10 -20.07
CA GLN A 650 -50.75 33.87 -18.63
C GLN A 650 -52.15 33.96 -18.01
N GLY A 651 -52.83 32.83 -17.86
CA GLY A 651 -54.14 32.76 -17.19
C GLY A 651 -54.27 31.60 -16.21
N GLN A 652 -53.72 30.42 -16.52
CA GLN A 652 -53.80 29.23 -15.66
C GLN A 652 -52.47 28.83 -15.00
N GLN A 653 -51.34 29.34 -15.50
CA GLN A 653 -50.01 29.00 -14.97
C GLN A 653 -49.69 29.71 -13.63
N GLY A 654 -50.30 30.88 -13.38
CA GLY A 654 -50.03 31.69 -12.19
C GLY A 654 -50.57 31.09 -10.88
N GLN A 655 -51.74 30.44 -10.91
CA GLN A 655 -52.36 29.85 -9.71
C GLN A 655 -51.60 28.61 -9.22
N MET A 656 -51.07 27.78 -10.12
CA MET A 656 -50.25 26.61 -9.77
C MET A 656 -48.88 27.03 -9.23
N GLN A 657 -48.28 28.09 -9.79
CA GLN A 657 -47.01 28.64 -9.31
C GLN A 657 -47.15 29.24 -7.91
N GLN A 658 -48.28 29.87 -7.60
CA GLN A 658 -48.57 30.36 -6.24
C GLN A 658 -48.64 29.23 -5.21
N GLN A 659 -49.12 28.04 -5.56
CA GLN A 659 -49.20 26.91 -4.62
C GLN A 659 -47.85 26.23 -4.40
N MET A 660 -47.01 26.14 -5.44
CA MET A 660 -45.62 25.70 -5.27
C MET A 660 -44.82 26.68 -4.41
N ASN A 661 -45.10 27.98 -4.53
CA ASN A 661 -44.51 28.99 -3.64
C ASN A 661 -44.96 28.80 -2.18
N LYS A 662 -46.26 28.56 -1.94
CA LYS A 662 -46.80 28.26 -0.59
C LYS A 662 -46.17 27.01 0.03
N LEU A 663 -45.99 25.94 -0.76
CA LEU A 663 -45.30 24.71 -0.31
C LEU A 663 -43.82 25.00 0.01
N GLY A 664 -43.15 25.81 -0.81
CA GLY A 664 -41.78 26.26 -0.55
C GLY A 664 -41.65 27.11 0.71
N ASP A 665 -42.61 28.00 0.96
CA ASP A 665 -42.68 28.80 2.18
C ASP A 665 -42.89 27.93 3.44
N LEU A 666 -43.79 26.94 3.36
CA LEU A 666 -44.03 25.97 4.43
C LEU A 666 -42.76 25.19 4.78
N MET A 667 -42.03 24.67 3.78
CA MET A 667 -40.77 23.95 4.01
C MET A 667 -39.70 24.84 4.65
N ARG A 668 -39.57 26.09 4.21
CA ARG A 668 -38.63 27.05 4.81
C ARG A 668 -38.97 27.35 6.27
N ARG A 669 -40.24 27.61 6.57
CA ARG A 669 -40.69 27.90 7.95
C ARG A 669 -40.56 26.68 8.86
N GLN A 670 -40.84 25.48 8.36
CA GLN A 670 -40.64 24.23 9.11
C GLN A 670 -39.15 24.03 9.46
N GLN A 671 -38.23 24.33 8.53
CA GLN A 671 -36.79 24.23 8.79
C GLN A 671 -36.28 25.30 9.77
N GLN A 672 -36.79 26.53 9.70
CA GLN A 672 -36.47 27.58 10.67
C GLN A 672 -36.89 27.19 12.09
N MET A 673 -38.12 26.72 12.25
CA MET A 673 -38.62 26.25 13.54
C MET A 673 -37.81 25.07 14.08
N MET A 674 -37.44 24.10 13.23
CA MET A 674 -36.61 22.96 13.62
C MET A 674 -35.27 23.41 14.22
N ASN A 675 -34.62 24.39 13.59
CA ASN A 675 -33.39 24.98 14.10
C ASN A 675 -33.62 25.73 15.43
N GLU A 676 -34.75 26.41 15.58
CA GLU A 676 -35.14 27.08 16.83
C GLU A 676 -35.41 26.08 17.96
N THR A 677 -36.10 24.97 17.68
CA THR A 677 -36.33 23.86 18.64
C THR A 677 -35.02 23.20 19.05
N PHE A 678 -34.11 22.94 18.09
CA PHE A 678 -32.78 22.38 18.36
C PHE A 678 -31.90 23.31 19.21
N ASN A 679 -31.88 24.61 18.90
CA ASN A 679 -31.11 25.59 19.67
C ASN A 679 -31.64 25.73 21.11
N LEU A 680 -32.96 25.63 21.28
CA LEU A 680 -33.61 25.68 22.60
C LEU A 680 -33.31 24.41 23.42
N ASP A 681 -33.33 23.23 22.80
CA ASP A 681 -32.97 21.94 23.42
C ASP A 681 -31.49 21.91 23.83
N GLN A 682 -30.60 22.43 22.97
CA GLN A 682 -29.16 22.54 23.27
C GLN A 682 -28.88 23.51 24.42
N GLN A 683 -29.67 24.59 24.58
CA GLN A 683 -29.59 25.46 25.74
C GLN A 683 -30.03 24.75 27.02
N GLN A 684 -31.06 23.89 26.94
CA GLN A 684 -31.55 23.10 28.06
C GLN A 684 -30.56 22.01 28.49
N GLN A 685 -29.91 21.32 27.54
CA GLN A 685 -28.89 20.30 27.80
C GLN A 685 -27.62 20.89 28.41
N ARG A 686 -27.17 22.06 27.95
CA ARG A 686 -26.00 22.76 28.53
C ARG A 686 -26.21 23.17 30.00
N GLN A 687 -27.45 23.34 30.44
CA GLN A 687 -27.77 23.67 31.82
C GLN A 687 -27.76 22.45 32.76
N PHE A 688 -28.01 21.24 32.24
CA PHE A 688 -27.98 20.00 33.04
C PHE A 688 -26.56 19.44 33.25
N ASP A 689 -25.58 19.85 32.43
CA ASP A 689 -24.21 19.31 32.46
C ASP A 689 -23.21 20.18 33.28
N SER A 690 -23.71 21.18 34.01
CA SER A 690 -22.89 22.04 34.87
C SER A 690 -22.72 21.44 36.28
N ASN A 691 -21.97 20.33 36.40
CA ASN A 691 -21.41 19.88 37.69
C ASN A 691 -20.05 20.58 37.92
N PRO A 692 -19.86 21.41 38.97
CA PRO A 692 -18.64 22.20 39.12
C PRO A 692 -17.56 21.40 39.85
N GLY A 693 -16.46 21.09 39.15
CA GLY A 693 -15.23 20.65 39.81
C GLY A 693 -14.18 20.09 38.87
N ALA A 694 -13.25 20.94 38.41
CA ALA A 694 -11.79 20.70 38.40
C ALA A 694 -11.02 21.71 37.51
N GLY A 695 -10.22 22.57 38.15
CA GLY A 695 -8.78 22.67 37.88
C GLY A 695 -8.25 23.63 36.80
N GLU A 696 -7.86 24.81 37.27
CA GLU A 696 -6.72 25.67 36.87
C GLU A 696 -5.50 24.99 36.22
N GLU A 697 -4.81 25.65 35.26
CA GLU A 697 -3.58 26.47 35.44
C GLU A 697 -2.76 26.67 34.13
N GLY A 698 -2.12 27.86 33.97
CA GLY A 698 -0.97 28.15 33.07
C GLY A 698 -1.23 29.10 31.89
N GLU A 699 -1.09 30.44 32.03
CA GLU A 699 0.11 31.29 31.70
C GLU A 699 0.38 31.44 30.18
N GLY A 700 0.58 32.58 29.52
CA GLY A 700 0.79 34.00 29.84
C GLY A 700 1.79 34.58 28.80
N GLU A 701 1.44 35.65 28.06
CA GLU A 701 2.35 36.71 27.52
C GLU A 701 1.64 37.64 26.49
N ASP A 702 1.25 38.83 26.99
CA ASP A 702 1.31 40.20 26.46
C ASP A 702 1.21 40.55 24.95
N MET A 703 0.19 41.36 24.61
CA MET A 703 0.40 42.60 23.85
C MET A 703 -0.72 43.64 24.13
N GLU A 704 -0.31 44.84 24.53
CA GLU A 704 -1.14 46.03 24.80
C GLU A 704 -1.71 46.70 23.54
N GLY A 705 -3.01 47.02 23.58
CA GLY A 705 -3.55 48.37 23.31
C GLY A 705 -4.02 48.74 21.90
N LEU A 706 -5.34 48.77 21.67
CA LEU A 706 -6.07 49.96 21.15
C LEU A 706 -7.62 49.76 21.17
N PHE A 707 -8.34 50.33 22.13
CA PHE A 707 -9.74 50.82 22.01
C PHE A 707 -10.12 51.62 23.28
N PRO A 708 -10.66 52.86 23.19
CA PRO A 708 -11.24 53.57 24.33
C PRO A 708 -12.80 53.62 24.33
N GLY A 709 -13.42 53.37 25.49
CA GLY A 709 -14.79 53.74 25.92
C GLY A 709 -15.98 53.09 25.17
N ASP A 710 -17.12 52.73 25.76
CA ASP A 710 -17.88 53.32 26.87
C ASP A 710 -18.97 52.34 27.42
N ASP A 711 -19.57 52.71 28.56
CA ASP A 711 -20.68 52.13 29.35
C ASP A 711 -20.38 50.93 30.27
N GLY A 712 -20.17 51.28 31.54
CA GLY A 712 -20.36 50.39 32.68
C GLY A 712 -21.71 50.65 33.37
N SER A 713 -22.44 49.57 33.65
CA SER A 713 -23.41 49.54 34.74
C SER A 713 -23.19 48.27 35.60
N LYS A 714 -22.75 48.51 36.85
CA LYS A 714 -22.61 47.51 37.92
C LYS A 714 -23.94 47.38 38.67
N GLY A 715 -24.28 46.16 39.09
CA GLY A 715 -25.04 45.94 40.33
C GLY A 715 -25.86 44.66 40.40
N GLY A 716 -25.63 43.87 41.45
CA GLY A 716 -26.68 43.07 42.11
C GLY A 716 -26.53 41.55 42.00
N GLY A 717 -26.13 40.90 43.09
CA GLY A 717 -26.08 39.45 43.20
C GLY A 717 -27.41 38.79 43.56
N SER A 718 -27.40 37.47 43.38
CA SER A 718 -28.25 36.43 43.98
C SER A 718 -29.74 36.37 43.64
N GLN A 719 -30.16 35.12 43.37
CA GLN A 719 -31.52 34.58 43.49
C GLN A 719 -32.40 34.65 42.23
N GLN A 720 -32.16 33.73 41.29
CA GLN A 720 -33.15 33.43 40.23
C GLN A 720 -32.99 32.01 39.64
N GLY A 721 -33.07 30.99 40.49
CA GLY A 721 -33.20 29.59 40.07
C GLY A 721 -34.64 29.17 39.76
N GLY A 722 -35.48 30.09 39.26
CA GLY A 722 -36.91 29.82 39.04
C GLY A 722 -37.61 30.67 37.98
N GLN A 723 -37.00 31.75 37.47
CA GLN A 723 -37.57 32.52 36.33
C GLN A 723 -37.06 32.02 34.96
N THR A 724 -36.01 31.19 34.95
CA THR A 724 -35.37 30.71 33.72
C THR A 724 -36.12 29.49 33.14
N ASP A 725 -36.73 28.67 33.99
CA ASP A 725 -37.57 27.54 33.58
C ASP A 725 -38.90 28.01 32.97
N GLU A 726 -39.45 29.12 33.48
CA GLU A 726 -40.71 29.70 32.99
C GLU A 726 -40.57 30.32 31.60
N LYS A 727 -39.45 31.02 31.33
CA LYS A 727 -39.13 31.56 30.00
C LYS A 727 -38.89 30.49 28.95
N THR A 728 -38.28 29.36 29.35
CA THR A 728 -38.02 28.23 28.45
C THR A 728 -39.33 27.49 28.13
N ALA A 729 -40.18 27.29 29.13
CA ALA A 729 -41.53 26.75 28.92
C ALA A 729 -42.41 27.68 28.06
N GLU A 730 -42.27 29.00 28.19
CA GLU A 730 -42.97 29.98 27.35
C GLU A 730 -42.47 29.94 25.90
N ALA A 731 -41.15 29.80 25.69
CA ALA A 731 -40.58 29.62 24.36
C ALA A 731 -41.05 28.31 23.70
N MET A 732 -41.12 27.21 24.44
CA MET A 732 -41.67 25.93 23.96
C MET A 732 -43.15 26.04 23.59
N ARG A 733 -43.96 26.73 24.37
CA ARG A 733 -45.38 27.00 24.04
C ARG A 733 -45.53 27.85 22.79
N LYS A 734 -44.63 28.81 22.55
CA LYS A 734 -44.63 29.62 21.33
C LYS A 734 -44.28 28.79 20.10
N LEU A 735 -43.27 27.92 20.20
CA LEU A 735 -42.90 26.98 19.14
C LEU A 735 -44.04 25.98 18.86
N GLN A 736 -44.71 25.50 19.89
CA GLN A 736 -45.90 24.65 19.75
C GLN A 736 -47.00 25.34 18.94
N GLN A 737 -47.31 26.61 19.24
CA GLN A 737 -48.33 27.38 18.50
C GLN A 737 -47.94 27.57 17.03
N GLN A 738 -46.66 27.86 16.75
CA GLN A 738 -46.15 27.98 15.38
C GLN A 738 -46.23 26.66 14.62
N GLN A 739 -45.92 25.53 15.29
CA GLN A 739 -46.05 24.20 14.69
C GLN A 739 -47.51 23.85 14.33
N GLN A 740 -48.46 24.20 15.21
CA GLN A 740 -49.89 24.02 14.96
C GLN A 740 -50.40 24.89 13.80
N GLN A 741 -49.90 26.12 13.68
CA GLN A 741 -50.22 27.01 12.56
C GLN A 741 -49.73 26.44 11.22
N LEU A 742 -48.50 25.91 11.18
CA LEU A 742 -47.95 25.28 9.97
C LEU A 742 -48.74 24.02 9.58
N GLN A 743 -49.19 23.25 10.56
CA GLN A 743 -50.06 22.10 10.32
C GLN A 743 -51.41 22.53 9.70
N GLN A 744 -52.01 23.63 10.17
CA GLN A 744 -53.25 24.17 9.61
C GLN A 744 -53.05 24.75 8.20
N GLU A 745 -51.94 25.43 7.95
CA GLU A 745 -51.58 25.93 6.61
C GLU A 745 -51.39 24.77 5.61
N LEU A 746 -50.79 23.65 6.05
CA LEU A 746 -50.66 22.45 5.25
C LEU A 746 -52.01 21.79 4.97
N GLN A 747 -52.92 21.72 5.95
CA GLN A 747 -54.28 21.21 5.75
C GLN A 747 -55.06 22.07 4.76
N LYS A 748 -54.97 23.39 4.88
CA LYS A 748 -55.60 24.33 3.94
C LYS A 748 -55.03 24.20 2.53
N LEU A 749 -53.72 24.07 2.38
CA LEU A 749 -53.09 23.80 1.09
C LEU A 749 -53.60 22.47 0.49
N THR A 750 -53.73 21.44 1.31
CA THR A 750 -54.25 20.12 0.91
C THR A 750 -55.72 20.20 0.46
N GLU A 751 -56.54 21.03 1.11
CA GLU A 751 -57.93 21.29 0.76
C GLU A 751 -58.06 22.13 -0.52
N ASP A 752 -57.24 23.18 -0.67
CA ASP A 752 -57.13 23.98 -1.89
C ASP A 752 -56.76 23.09 -3.09
N LEU A 753 -55.85 22.13 -2.90
CA LEU A 753 -55.44 21.15 -3.91
C LEU A 753 -56.58 20.21 -4.32
N LYS A 754 -57.34 19.68 -3.35
CA LYS A 754 -58.53 18.85 -3.61
C LYS A 754 -59.62 19.64 -4.33
N GLY A 755 -59.80 20.92 -3.98
CA GLY A 755 -60.75 21.83 -4.62
C GLY A 755 -60.47 22.07 -6.10
N MET A 756 -59.23 21.86 -6.56
CA MET A 756 -58.83 21.93 -7.97
C MET A 756 -58.83 20.57 -8.68
N GLY A 757 -59.34 19.52 -8.04
CA GLY A 757 -59.38 18.17 -8.60
C GLY A 757 -58.04 17.42 -8.55
N ILE A 758 -57.05 17.91 -7.79
CA ILE A 758 -55.80 17.20 -7.55
C ILE A 758 -55.93 16.43 -6.25
N GLU A 759 -55.85 15.10 -6.29
CA GLU A 759 -55.78 14.29 -5.07
C GLU A 759 -54.36 14.31 -4.49
N PRO A 760 -54.12 14.97 -3.33
CA PRO A 760 -52.82 14.99 -2.70
C PRO A 760 -52.44 13.58 -2.22
N GLY A 761 -51.21 13.17 -2.51
CA GLY A 761 -50.69 11.86 -2.12
C GLY A 761 -50.62 11.65 -0.59
N LYS A 762 -50.44 10.39 -0.17
CA LYS A 762 -50.37 10.00 1.25
C LYS A 762 -49.32 10.81 2.04
N ASP A 763 -48.24 11.23 1.39
CA ASP A 763 -47.15 12.02 2.00
C ASP A 763 -47.61 13.38 2.57
N PHE A 764 -48.63 14.03 2.00
CA PHE A 764 -49.20 15.26 2.60
C PHE A 764 -49.90 14.96 3.94
N GLY A 765 -50.57 13.81 4.03
CA GLY A 765 -51.20 13.35 5.26
C GLY A 765 -50.18 12.92 6.32
N ASP A 766 -49.09 12.29 5.91
CA ASP A 766 -48.02 11.88 6.82
C ASP A 766 -47.23 13.10 7.33
N ALA A 767 -46.98 14.12 6.49
CA ALA A 767 -46.44 15.41 6.92
C ALA A 767 -47.32 16.08 7.98
N GLY A 768 -48.65 16.12 7.77
CA GLY A 768 -49.58 16.70 8.73
C GLY A 768 -49.66 15.95 10.06
N LYS A 769 -49.47 14.62 10.06
CA LYS A 769 -49.38 13.81 11.30
C LYS A 769 -48.10 14.08 12.06
N SER A 770 -46.95 14.07 11.38
CA SER A 770 -45.65 14.36 12.01
C SER A 770 -45.59 15.78 12.58
N MET A 771 -46.19 16.78 11.90
CA MET A 771 -46.35 18.13 12.47
C MET A 771 -47.24 18.16 13.72
N GLY A 772 -48.28 17.33 13.77
CA GLY A 772 -49.14 17.18 14.95
C GLY A 772 -48.39 16.57 16.14
N ASN A 773 -47.63 15.50 15.89
CA ASN A 773 -46.79 14.85 16.91
C ASN A 773 -45.70 15.80 17.41
N ALA A 774 -45.09 16.60 16.53
CA ALA A 774 -44.14 17.64 16.92
C ALA A 774 -44.79 18.69 17.83
N ALA A 775 -46.01 19.15 17.51
CA ALA A 775 -46.74 20.08 18.36
C ALA A 775 -47.10 19.46 19.73
N GLU A 776 -47.39 18.16 19.78
CA GLU A 776 -47.66 17.45 21.02
C GLU A 776 -46.40 17.34 21.89
N ALA A 777 -45.27 16.92 21.30
CA ALA A 777 -43.98 16.83 21.97
C ALA A 777 -43.49 18.20 22.50
N LEU A 778 -43.65 19.28 21.73
CA LEU A 778 -43.38 20.65 22.20
C LEU A 778 -44.28 21.03 23.38
N GLY A 779 -45.53 20.56 23.40
CA GLY A 779 -46.46 20.76 24.53
C GLY A 779 -46.10 19.99 25.80
N ARG A 780 -45.38 18.87 25.66
CA ARG A 780 -44.83 18.08 26.76
C ARG A 780 -43.42 18.54 27.19
N ASN A 781 -42.89 19.60 26.56
CA ASN A 781 -41.53 20.11 26.73
C ASN A 781 -40.42 19.12 26.28
N GLU A 782 -40.72 18.25 25.31
CA GLU A 782 -39.77 17.26 24.78
C GLU A 782 -39.16 17.77 23.47
N GLY A 783 -38.13 18.62 23.57
CA GLY A 783 -37.49 19.30 22.43
C GLY A 783 -36.86 18.34 21.41
N ALA A 784 -36.16 17.31 21.88
CA ALA A 784 -35.58 16.27 21.03
C ALA A 784 -36.64 15.49 20.24
N GLU A 785 -37.72 15.02 20.88
CA GLU A 785 -38.80 14.29 20.21
C GLU A 785 -39.58 15.20 19.23
N ALA A 786 -39.74 16.48 19.58
CA ALA A 786 -40.30 17.47 18.68
C ALA A 786 -39.43 17.64 17.42
N ASN A 787 -38.11 17.77 17.59
CA ASN A 787 -37.16 17.95 16.49
C ASN A 787 -37.18 16.74 15.52
N ASP A 788 -37.25 15.51 16.04
CA ASP A 788 -37.34 14.30 15.21
C ASP A 788 -38.64 14.24 14.39
N ASN A 789 -39.76 14.61 15.01
CA ASN A 789 -41.05 14.71 14.34
C ASN A 789 -41.09 15.86 13.31
N GLN A 790 -40.41 16.98 13.57
CA GLN A 790 -40.26 18.10 12.63
C GLN A 790 -39.43 17.71 11.40
N GLY A 791 -38.39 16.89 11.57
CA GLY A 791 -37.58 16.34 10.48
C GLY A 791 -38.40 15.39 9.61
N SER A 792 -39.16 14.50 10.25
CA SER A 792 -40.08 13.58 9.57
C SER A 792 -41.14 14.31 8.75
N ALA A 793 -41.66 15.43 9.27
CA ALA A 793 -42.59 16.30 8.54
C ALA A 793 -41.95 16.96 7.32
N LEU A 794 -40.72 17.48 7.44
CA LEU A 794 -40.00 18.12 6.33
C LEU A 794 -39.69 17.12 5.20
N ASP A 795 -39.31 15.89 5.54
CA ASP A 795 -39.04 14.85 4.57
C ASP A 795 -40.31 14.38 3.85
N ALA A 796 -41.43 14.29 4.57
CA ALA A 796 -42.72 14.00 3.97
C ALA A 796 -43.17 15.13 3.02
N LEU A 797 -42.95 16.41 3.34
CA LEU A 797 -43.21 17.55 2.44
C LEU A 797 -42.36 17.50 1.16
N ARG A 798 -41.08 17.11 1.27
CA ARG A 798 -40.19 16.94 0.11
C ARG A 798 -40.63 15.79 -0.80
N ARG A 799 -41.16 14.70 -0.24
CA ARG A 799 -41.76 13.61 -1.02
C ARG A 799 -43.05 14.04 -1.69
N ALA A 800 -43.92 14.72 -0.94
CA ALA A 800 -45.19 15.26 -1.42
C ALA A 800 -45.01 16.23 -2.61
N GLY A 801 -44.01 17.13 -2.54
CA GLY A 801 -43.68 18.03 -3.65
C GLY A 801 -43.17 17.31 -4.91
N ARG A 802 -42.40 16.23 -4.74
CA ARG A 802 -41.93 15.39 -5.86
C ARG A 802 -43.06 14.60 -6.52
N ASP A 803 -43.93 13.97 -5.73
CA ASP A 803 -45.11 13.24 -6.24
C ASP A 803 -46.02 14.19 -7.02
N MET A 804 -46.21 15.42 -6.53
CA MET A 804 -46.96 16.46 -7.21
C MET A 804 -46.34 16.87 -8.56
N MET A 805 -45.01 17.06 -8.61
CA MET A 805 -44.33 17.37 -9.87
C MET A 805 -44.40 16.20 -10.87
N GLN A 806 -44.31 14.96 -10.39
CA GLN A 806 -44.38 13.77 -11.24
C GLN A 806 -45.76 13.57 -11.85
N LYS A 807 -46.83 13.75 -11.07
CA LYS A 807 -48.21 13.74 -11.58
C LYS A 807 -48.48 14.88 -12.57
N MET A 808 -47.90 16.06 -12.33
CA MET A 808 -47.98 17.19 -13.25
C MET A 808 -47.26 16.91 -14.58
N GLN A 809 -46.11 16.25 -14.52
CA GLN A 809 -45.35 15.86 -15.70
C GLN A 809 -46.05 14.76 -16.51
N GLN A 810 -46.79 13.86 -15.84
CA GLN A 810 -47.64 12.87 -16.48
C GLN A 810 -48.90 13.50 -17.12
N ALA A 811 -49.52 14.48 -16.47
CA ALA A 811 -50.66 15.21 -17.02
C ALA A 811 -50.29 16.10 -18.23
N MET A 812 -49.07 16.63 -18.27
CA MET A 812 -48.53 17.41 -19.41
C MET A 812 -47.93 16.55 -20.53
N GLY A 813 -47.77 15.23 -20.30
CA GLY A 813 -47.10 14.31 -21.22
C GLY A 813 -48.01 13.59 -22.22
N GLN A 814 -49.32 13.86 -22.23
CA GLN A 814 -50.31 13.06 -22.96
C GLN A 814 -51.00 13.75 -24.14
N ASP A 815 -50.60 14.97 -24.53
CA ASP A 815 -51.06 15.61 -25.77
C ASP A 815 -49.87 16.16 -26.58
N GLY A 816 -49.47 15.43 -27.63
CA GLY A 816 -48.55 15.96 -28.65
C GLY A 816 -47.57 14.96 -29.27
N GLN A 817 -48.08 13.96 -29.99
CA GLN A 817 -47.27 13.10 -30.85
C GLN A 817 -47.69 13.27 -32.33
N GLN A 818 -47.01 14.15 -33.07
CA GLN A 818 -46.78 14.09 -34.54
C GLN A 818 -46.10 15.38 -35.06
N GLY A 819 -45.07 15.22 -35.91
CA GLY A 819 -44.56 16.28 -36.80
C GLY A 819 -43.05 16.49 -36.79
N GLN A 820 -42.37 16.01 -37.85
CA GLN A 820 -41.00 16.35 -38.20
C GLN A 820 -40.88 17.79 -38.76
N GLY A 821 -39.79 18.47 -38.42
CA GLY A 821 -39.22 19.58 -39.22
C GLY A 821 -39.12 20.93 -38.50
N ALA A 822 -37.92 21.52 -38.57
CA ALA A 822 -37.54 22.91 -38.30
C ALA A 822 -37.26 23.36 -36.85
N ASN A 823 -35.99 23.73 -36.65
CA ASN A 823 -35.45 24.76 -35.75
C ASN A 823 -35.88 24.70 -34.26
N GLY A 824 -35.08 24.03 -33.44
CA GLY A 824 -35.25 23.95 -31.99
C GLY A 824 -34.84 25.23 -31.27
N SER A 825 -35.72 26.24 -31.26
CA SER A 825 -35.80 27.17 -30.12
C SER A 825 -36.49 26.44 -28.96
N ARG A 826 -35.70 25.76 -28.12
CA ARG A 826 -36.14 25.27 -26.81
C ARG A 826 -35.57 26.17 -25.72
N GLY A 827 -36.44 26.52 -24.78
CA GLY A 827 -36.30 27.57 -23.78
C GLY A 827 -34.93 27.63 -23.13
N ARG A 828 -34.24 28.74 -23.40
CA ARG A 828 -33.04 29.19 -22.71
C ARG A 828 -33.51 29.98 -21.48
N ASP A 829 -33.05 29.59 -20.30
CA ASP A 829 -33.15 30.41 -19.08
C ASP A 829 -32.51 31.79 -19.37
N PRO A 830 -32.99 32.91 -18.78
CA PRO A 830 -32.37 34.23 -18.89
C PRO A 830 -30.85 34.31 -18.61
N LEU A 831 -30.22 33.24 -18.12
CA LEU A 831 -28.77 33.05 -17.94
C LEU A 831 -28.13 32.12 -19.00
N GLY A 832 -28.78 31.86 -20.14
CA GLY A 832 -28.13 31.28 -21.31
C GLY A 832 -27.93 29.76 -21.34
N ARG A 833 -28.28 29.03 -20.27
CA ARG A 833 -28.03 27.58 -20.15
C ARG A 833 -28.99 26.74 -21.02
N GLN A 834 -28.45 25.72 -21.68
CA GLN A 834 -29.24 24.63 -22.30
C GLN A 834 -29.40 23.51 -21.27
N GLN A 835 -30.64 23.03 -21.08
CA GLN A 835 -30.93 21.92 -20.18
C GLN A 835 -30.85 20.62 -20.97
N GLY A 836 -29.71 19.91 -20.87
CA GLY A 836 -29.56 18.53 -21.31
C GLY A 836 -29.81 17.57 -20.16
N MET A 837 -30.64 16.55 -20.40
CA MET A 837 -30.86 15.42 -19.49
C MET A 837 -29.54 14.71 -19.21
N GLY A 838 -29.07 14.77 -17.95
CA GLY A 838 -28.05 13.87 -17.44
C GLY A 838 -28.70 12.55 -17.06
N ALA A 839 -28.36 11.50 -17.79
CA ALA A 839 -28.54 10.14 -17.33
C ALA A 839 -27.74 9.94 -16.04
N ASP A 840 -28.38 9.30 -15.08
CA ASP A 840 -27.83 8.83 -13.81
C ASP A 840 -26.64 7.91 -14.10
N ASP A 841 -25.43 8.38 -13.84
CA ASP A 841 -24.21 7.58 -13.90
C ASP A 841 -23.69 7.43 -12.46
N GLY A 842 -23.68 6.18 -11.99
CA GLY A 842 -23.51 5.77 -10.60
C GLY A 842 -22.10 5.97 -10.01
N SER A 843 -21.53 7.17 -10.14
CA SER A 843 -20.32 7.59 -9.43
C SER A 843 -20.65 8.76 -8.50
N GLY A 844 -21.42 8.47 -7.44
CA GLY A 844 -21.60 9.38 -6.34
C GLY A 844 -20.29 9.61 -5.60
N THR A 845 -19.47 10.55 -6.07
CA THR A 845 -18.49 11.22 -5.22
C THR A 845 -19.31 11.98 -4.18
N LYS A 846 -19.38 11.38 -2.99
CA LYS A 846 -20.11 11.93 -1.86
C LYS A 846 -19.42 13.24 -1.47
N ILE A 847 -19.99 14.36 -1.89
CA ILE A 847 -19.58 15.68 -1.40
C ILE A 847 -19.83 15.65 0.11
N PRO A 848 -18.79 15.77 0.96
CA PRO A 848 -18.97 15.71 2.40
C PRO A 848 -19.87 16.87 2.85
N GLY A 849 -20.80 16.59 3.76
CA GLY A 849 -21.62 17.64 4.34
C GLY A 849 -20.79 18.56 5.24
N GLU A 850 -21.34 19.72 5.60
CA GLU A 850 -20.73 20.66 6.57
C GLU A 850 -20.33 19.98 7.90
N ILE A 851 -21.03 18.91 8.26
CA ILE A 851 -20.77 18.03 9.42
C ILE A 851 -19.47 17.22 9.26
N ASP A 852 -19.13 16.79 8.04
CA ASP A 852 -17.93 15.98 7.77
C ASP A 852 -16.66 16.83 7.78
N ILE A 853 -16.76 18.11 7.36
CA ILE A 853 -15.65 19.09 7.38
C ILE A 853 -15.32 19.50 8.82
N GLN A 854 -16.33 19.69 9.68
CA GLN A 854 -16.12 19.99 11.10
C GLN A 854 -15.48 18.80 11.83
N ARG A 855 -15.93 17.57 11.54
CA ARG A 855 -15.37 16.36 12.13
C ARG A 855 -13.92 16.09 11.68
N ALA A 856 -13.58 16.41 10.44
CA ALA A 856 -12.19 16.37 9.96
C ALA A 856 -11.29 17.36 10.72
N ARG A 857 -11.83 18.55 11.05
CA ARG A 857 -11.13 19.57 11.84
C ARG A 857 -10.90 19.14 13.28
N GLU A 858 -11.90 18.56 13.93
CA GLU A 858 -11.78 17.97 15.27
C GLU A 858 -10.70 16.87 15.32
N ILE A 859 -10.64 16.02 14.28
CA ILE A 859 -9.63 14.96 14.18
C ILE A 859 -8.22 15.55 14.02
N LEU A 860 -8.04 16.57 13.16
CA LEU A 860 -6.74 17.21 12.96
C LEU A 860 -6.24 17.95 14.22
N ASP A 861 -7.14 18.63 14.94
CA ASP A 861 -6.81 19.32 16.18
C ASP A 861 -6.46 18.32 17.29
N GLU A 862 -7.15 17.18 17.38
CA GLU A 862 -6.84 16.12 18.34
C GLU A 862 -5.50 15.43 18.02
N ILE A 863 -5.18 15.22 16.74
CA ILE A 863 -3.87 14.71 16.29
C ILE A 863 -2.75 15.68 16.69
N ARG A 864 -2.92 16.99 16.42
CA ARG A 864 -1.93 18.02 16.79
C ARG A 864 -1.75 18.11 18.30
N ARG A 865 -2.83 18.03 19.08
CA ARG A 865 -2.81 18.01 20.54
C ARG A 865 -2.03 16.79 21.08
N LYS A 866 -2.23 15.61 20.51
CA LYS A 866 -1.51 14.37 20.90
C LYS A 866 -0.03 14.38 20.50
N LEU A 867 0.31 15.03 19.38
CA LEU A 867 1.70 15.23 18.94
C LEU A 867 2.46 16.22 19.83
N GLY A 868 1.78 17.27 20.31
CA GLY A 868 2.33 18.27 21.23
C GLY A 868 2.52 17.78 22.66
N ASN A 869 1.90 16.65 23.04
CA ASN A 869 2.05 16.10 24.38
C ASN A 869 3.41 15.37 24.53
N ALA A 870 4.17 15.72 25.58
CA ALA A 870 5.53 15.22 25.80
C ALA A 870 5.56 13.73 26.20
N LEU A 871 4.45 13.21 26.73
CA LEU A 871 4.32 11.85 27.26
C LEU A 871 3.84 10.81 26.24
N THR A 872 3.58 11.19 24.99
CA THR A 872 3.09 10.26 23.95
C THR A 872 4.22 9.33 23.47
N PRO A 873 4.03 7.99 23.48
CA PRO A 873 5.04 7.03 23.03
C PRO A 873 5.55 7.30 21.60
N GLN A 874 6.85 7.07 21.34
CA GLN A 874 7.48 7.39 20.05
C GLN A 874 6.79 6.73 18.84
N MET A 875 6.36 5.48 18.96
CA MET A 875 5.63 4.78 17.89
C MET A 875 4.30 5.45 17.53
N GLU A 876 3.59 5.99 18.52
CA GLU A 876 2.31 6.68 18.29
C GLU A 876 2.56 8.05 17.65
N LYS A 877 3.64 8.75 18.02
CA LYS A 877 4.05 9.99 17.33
C LYS A 877 4.41 9.76 15.86
N GLU A 878 5.16 8.70 15.55
CA GLU A 878 5.51 8.35 14.16
C GLU A 878 4.29 7.91 13.33
N TYR A 879 3.30 7.26 13.98
CA TYR A 879 2.04 6.91 13.34
C TYR A 879 1.19 8.15 13.04
N LEU A 880 1.05 9.05 14.02
CA LEU A 880 0.32 10.32 13.88
C LEU A 880 0.99 11.28 12.88
N GLN A 881 2.33 11.31 12.81
CA GLN A 881 3.07 12.08 11.79
C GLN A 881 2.89 11.51 10.39
N ARG A 882 2.87 10.19 10.22
CA ARG A 882 2.55 9.56 8.93
C ARG A 882 1.14 9.90 8.50
N LEU A 883 0.18 9.90 9.42
CA LEU A 883 -1.20 10.26 9.13
C LEU A 883 -1.33 11.70 8.58
N LEU A 884 -0.48 12.63 9.06
CA LEU A 884 -0.43 14.03 8.61
C LEU A 884 0.35 14.25 7.29
N GLN A 885 1.18 13.29 6.85
CA GLN A 885 1.96 13.40 5.60
C GLN A 885 1.20 12.88 4.36
N PHE A 886 0.01 12.32 4.55
CA PHE A 886 -0.80 11.73 3.47
C PHE A 886 -1.85 12.68 2.86
N ASP A 887 -1.89 13.95 3.28
CA ASP A 887 -2.74 15.01 2.70
C ASP A 887 -1.98 15.91 1.72
#